data_AF-A0A537HY53-F1
#
_entry.id   AF-A0A537HY53-F1
#
_cell.length_a   1.000
_cell.length_b   1.000
_cell.length_c   1.000
_cell.angle_alpha   90.00
_cell.angle_beta   90.00
_cell.angle_gamma   90.00
#
_symmetry.space_group_name_H-M   'P 1'
#
loop_
_entity.id
_entity.type
_entity.pdbx_description
1 polymer ?
#
loop_
_entity_poly.entity_id
_entity_poly.type
_entity_poly.pdbx_seq_one_letter_code
_entity_poly.pdbx_strand_id
1 'polypeptide(L)'
;MNPITTLEPEDTWAVLRGVLRDVCGTDANLERLTSDAQFTEHGKQRVVRYDLEARVAELPYIQRYQWVGKYYERGDDALRVAAVLRGIGASEGSRGTGLTVPTVLAYHAPLHLLLLTYESGEPVSSAIARDTGAILAAMGGALATLHAMPVYTPTITSPETLLADLRPRLEDLSAWRPCEAPSLRRAFAQIMDEAPRLPPHLSFVHGDFGPANLLWRGGEIVVLDFDKCARGDPALDLGNLLVQLRRITIRKPWKLRDFGSVRPALLDAYRRLCTSEHSWENRVAWYERAILLRKVHRLLREDRNKDPDGNVQRNAEADQLMGLFLKPSVQSGVAAGGPPLSPVESMVTERGLDQNGGVGFPVDHEVPQLSVASNPQFMLEVFRRHLKAVPGKDYRIHDCVAFRFRCRQSGSRHVLQYTLRVAEPSTGRRWDQWVTGVLYADGEASRRWEEMKAEVPEGRIPKSCLTFEPVGFIPSLQMLVEVYPYDRKLRTLGSVVGGAVQGIEPSLLGRLRPGEWGVEQRTIEPTRYRTEFGAALRYVIRAHDAVSATSEEVRCYLKVYRNDRGAETFRILQSLSGSGPDGKRPYSTVKPIVYVDELRTLALEEAPGVSLTQILATNPDPSDELRLVARAVAAFNQDEFPIKRRYSLADQLVEVEKASALVQWACPQVREAVQVISDSVTGGLDEGGPAPIHGDLKPDHIFLSNGHVTFIDLDWAALADPLLDPAQLFAYITGRVGLDSTPMTHTKIAGATFVEEYFRFVPNSWRRRFSLHCAGALLEVAAGIFRRQESRWPEKITKVIEAAQHEISEG
;
A
#
# COMPACT_ATOMS: atom_id res chain seq x y z
N MET A 1 -34.25 -22.16 -12.44
CA MET A 1 -33.70 -20.83 -12.12
C MET A 1 -33.36 -20.18 -13.43
N ASN A 2 -34.13 -19.18 -13.87
CA ASN A 2 -33.73 -18.41 -15.05
C ASN A 2 -32.53 -17.54 -14.67
N PRO A 3 -31.46 -17.48 -15.49
CA PRO A 3 -30.47 -16.44 -15.34
C PRO A 3 -31.20 -15.10 -15.46
N ILE A 4 -30.90 -14.16 -14.57
CA ILE A 4 -31.31 -12.77 -14.78
C ILE A 4 -30.67 -12.38 -16.11
N THR A 5 -31.50 -12.22 -17.14
CA THR A 5 -31.07 -11.67 -18.42
C THR A 5 -30.50 -10.30 -18.12
N THR A 6 -29.17 -10.18 -18.18
CA THR A 6 -28.53 -8.89 -18.40
C THR A 6 -29.28 -8.23 -19.55
N LEU A 7 -29.73 -6.99 -19.34
CA LEU A 7 -30.40 -6.19 -20.36
C LEU A 7 -29.68 -6.30 -21.70
N GLU A 8 -30.46 -6.30 -22.79
CA GLU A 8 -29.89 -5.99 -24.09
C GLU A 8 -29.19 -4.62 -24.00
N PRO A 9 -28.06 -4.41 -24.70
CA PRO A 9 -27.27 -3.19 -24.58
C PRO A 9 -28.07 -1.89 -24.77
N GLU A 10 -29.11 -1.92 -25.60
CA GLU A 10 -29.98 -0.76 -25.90
C GLU A 10 -30.85 -0.32 -24.70
N ASP A 11 -31.41 -1.26 -23.94
CA ASP A 11 -32.26 -0.94 -22.79
C ASP A 11 -31.42 -0.39 -21.62
N THR A 12 -30.20 -0.91 -21.43
CA THR A 12 -29.24 -0.38 -20.43
C THR A 12 -28.88 1.05 -20.77
N TRP A 13 -28.63 1.33 -22.05
CA TRP A 13 -28.27 2.64 -22.54
C TRP A 13 -29.38 3.67 -22.29
N ALA A 14 -30.64 3.32 -22.55
CA ALA A 14 -31.79 4.20 -22.32
C ALA A 14 -31.95 4.55 -20.83
N VAL A 15 -31.88 3.55 -19.94
CA VAL A 15 -32.00 3.76 -18.49
C VAL A 15 -30.86 4.65 -17.97
N LEU A 16 -29.60 4.35 -18.30
CA LEU A 16 -28.45 5.12 -17.83
C LEU A 16 -28.42 6.55 -18.39
N ARG A 17 -28.84 6.73 -19.65
CA ARG A 17 -29.01 8.07 -20.24
C ARG A 17 -30.07 8.90 -19.50
N GLY A 18 -31.19 8.29 -19.13
CA GLY A 18 -32.24 8.97 -18.35
C GLY A 18 -31.69 9.47 -17.01
N VAL A 19 -31.04 8.59 -16.26
CA VAL A 19 -30.43 8.92 -14.96
C VAL A 19 -29.32 9.95 -15.10
N LEU A 20 -28.52 9.90 -16.18
CA LEU A 20 -27.49 10.91 -16.45
C LEU A 20 -28.09 12.31 -16.63
N ARG A 21 -29.25 12.42 -17.28
CA ARG A 21 -29.95 13.70 -17.43
C ARG A 21 -30.52 14.20 -16.11
N ASP A 22 -31.00 13.30 -15.26
CA ASP A 22 -31.49 13.66 -13.93
C ASP A 22 -30.35 14.14 -13.01
N VAL A 23 -29.16 13.55 -13.13
CA VAL A 23 -27.99 13.87 -12.29
C VAL A 23 -27.19 15.06 -12.81
N CYS A 24 -27.06 15.21 -14.13
CA CYS A 24 -26.17 16.19 -14.78
C CYS A 24 -26.90 17.28 -15.58
N GLY A 25 -28.24 17.27 -15.61
CA GLY A 25 -29.07 18.21 -16.36
C GLY A 25 -29.57 17.65 -17.69
N THR A 26 -30.70 18.18 -18.18
CA THR A 26 -31.42 17.68 -19.36
C THR A 26 -30.59 17.65 -20.65
N ASP A 27 -29.59 18.52 -20.74
CA ASP A 27 -28.69 18.66 -21.89
C ASP A 27 -27.50 17.69 -21.86
N ALA A 28 -27.39 16.85 -20.82
CA ALA A 28 -26.37 15.82 -20.76
C ALA A 28 -26.59 14.75 -21.83
N ASN A 29 -25.55 14.46 -22.60
CA ASN A 29 -25.55 13.45 -23.66
C ASN A 29 -24.52 12.37 -23.37
N LEU A 30 -24.99 11.12 -23.24
CA LEU A 30 -24.15 9.94 -23.09
C LEU A 30 -23.50 9.60 -24.45
N GLU A 31 -22.18 9.63 -24.51
CA GLU A 31 -21.39 9.35 -25.73
C GLU A 31 -20.82 7.93 -25.75
N ARG A 32 -20.39 7.42 -24.58
CA ARG A 32 -19.83 6.07 -24.47
C ARG A 32 -20.29 5.41 -23.17
N LEU A 33 -20.51 4.10 -23.24
CA LEU A 33 -20.84 3.24 -22.11
C LEU A 33 -20.03 1.95 -22.20
N THR A 34 -19.37 1.58 -21.10
CA THR A 34 -18.83 0.22 -20.92
C THR A 34 -19.36 -0.36 -19.62
N SER A 35 -19.65 -1.66 -19.62
CA SER A 35 -20.14 -2.38 -18.44
C SER A 35 -19.22 -3.53 -18.08
N ASP A 36 -18.93 -3.67 -16.78
CA ASP A 36 -18.17 -4.78 -16.23
C ASP A 36 -19.03 -5.49 -15.18
N ALA A 37 -19.51 -6.69 -15.51
CA ALA A 37 -20.28 -7.54 -14.61
C ALA A 37 -19.40 -8.49 -13.77
N GLN A 38 -18.08 -8.50 -14.01
CA GLN A 38 -17.12 -9.39 -13.36
C GLN A 38 -16.19 -8.66 -12.38
N PHE A 39 -16.32 -7.34 -12.24
CA PHE A 39 -15.46 -6.52 -11.37
C PHE A 39 -15.48 -6.92 -9.89
N THR A 40 -16.45 -7.73 -9.45
CA THR A 40 -16.50 -8.29 -8.09
C THR A 40 -16.15 -9.80 -8.11
N GLU A 41 -15.05 -10.19 -7.46
CA GLU A 41 -14.58 -11.60 -7.37
C GLU A 41 -15.60 -12.58 -6.74
N HIS A 42 -16.57 -12.07 -5.97
CA HIS A 42 -17.54 -12.87 -5.20
C HIS A 42 -19.00 -12.41 -5.34
N GLY A 43 -19.28 -11.46 -6.25
CA GLY A 43 -20.65 -10.98 -6.45
C GLY A 43 -21.53 -12.11 -6.95
N LYS A 44 -22.71 -12.28 -6.34
CA LYS A 44 -23.75 -13.20 -6.83
C LYS A 44 -24.36 -12.67 -8.16
N GLN A 45 -23.58 -12.51 -9.23
CA GLN A 45 -24.01 -12.16 -10.60
C GLN A 45 -25.11 -11.06 -10.71
N ARG A 46 -25.15 -10.11 -9.78
CA ARG A 46 -26.23 -9.11 -9.62
C ARG A 46 -25.72 -7.68 -9.43
N VAL A 47 -24.43 -7.47 -9.62
CA VAL A 47 -23.78 -6.16 -9.48
C VAL A 47 -22.97 -5.91 -10.75
N VAL A 48 -23.20 -4.76 -11.38
CA VAL A 48 -22.53 -4.36 -12.63
C VAL A 48 -21.93 -2.98 -12.44
N ARG A 49 -20.66 -2.80 -12.80
CA ARG A 49 -20.04 -1.47 -12.90
C ARG A 49 -20.31 -0.90 -14.27
N TYR A 50 -20.71 0.35 -14.33
CA TYR A 50 -20.88 1.12 -15.56
C TYR A 50 -19.86 2.25 -15.58
N ASP A 51 -19.08 2.34 -16.64
CA ASP A 51 -18.18 3.46 -16.92
C ASP A 51 -18.82 4.26 -18.08
N LEU A 52 -19.20 5.51 -17.79
CA LEU A 52 -19.95 6.39 -18.69
C LEU A 52 -19.09 7.58 -19.11
N GLU A 53 -19.05 7.89 -20.40
CA GLU A 53 -18.49 9.14 -20.92
C GLU A 53 -19.63 10.00 -21.47
N ALA A 54 -19.74 11.23 -20.96
CA ALA A 54 -20.84 12.12 -21.32
C ALA A 54 -20.37 13.55 -21.56
N ARG A 55 -21.05 14.23 -22.49
CA ARG A 55 -20.90 15.66 -22.73
C ARG A 55 -22.03 16.41 -22.05
N VAL A 56 -21.67 17.45 -21.31
CA VAL A 56 -22.62 18.36 -20.65
C VAL A 56 -22.43 19.73 -21.29
N ALA A 57 -23.52 20.36 -21.75
CA ALA A 57 -23.46 21.54 -22.62
C ALA A 57 -22.65 22.72 -22.04
N GLU A 58 -22.55 22.82 -20.72
CA GLU A 58 -21.83 23.90 -20.01
C GLU A 58 -20.32 23.65 -19.87
N LEU A 59 -19.80 22.48 -20.25
CA LEU A 59 -18.40 22.10 -20.06
C LEU A 59 -17.71 21.78 -21.40
N PRO A 60 -16.50 22.32 -21.66
CA PRO A 60 -15.82 22.13 -22.94
C PRO A 60 -15.15 20.76 -23.12
N TYR A 61 -15.33 19.82 -22.16
CA TYR A 61 -14.68 18.52 -22.15
C TYR A 61 -15.62 17.39 -21.73
N ILE A 62 -15.32 16.16 -22.18
CA ILE A 62 -16.06 14.95 -21.83
C ILE A 62 -15.85 14.64 -20.34
N GLN A 63 -16.96 14.43 -19.62
CA GLN A 63 -16.98 13.97 -18.25
C GLN A 63 -17.01 12.44 -18.21
N ARG A 64 -16.32 11.86 -17.22
CA ARG A 64 -16.32 10.42 -16.97
C ARG A 64 -16.98 10.14 -15.64
N TYR A 65 -17.96 9.23 -15.65
CA TYR A 65 -18.69 8.78 -14.47
C TYR A 65 -18.52 7.28 -14.29
N GLN A 66 -18.43 6.85 -13.03
CA GLN A 66 -18.43 5.43 -12.68
C GLN A 66 -19.60 5.17 -11.74
N TRP A 67 -20.49 4.26 -12.14
CA TRP A 67 -21.68 3.89 -11.38
C TRP A 67 -21.74 2.38 -11.14
N VAL A 68 -22.54 1.98 -10.15
CA VAL A 68 -22.81 0.59 -9.83
C VAL A 68 -24.31 0.33 -9.91
N GLY A 69 -24.70 -0.67 -10.70
CA GLY A 69 -26.06 -1.19 -10.74
C GLY A 69 -26.19 -2.46 -9.92
N LYS A 70 -27.14 -2.49 -8.99
CA LYS A 70 -27.46 -3.68 -8.17
C LYS A 70 -28.89 -4.14 -8.44
N TYR A 71 -29.02 -5.40 -8.85
CA TYR A 71 -30.29 -6.03 -9.22
C TYR A 71 -30.87 -6.83 -8.06
N TYR A 72 -32.15 -6.60 -7.76
CA TYR A 72 -32.87 -7.26 -6.68
C TYR A 72 -33.94 -8.23 -7.19
N GLU A 73 -34.21 -9.29 -6.44
CA GLU A 73 -35.34 -10.19 -6.75
C GLU A 73 -36.68 -9.51 -6.51
N ARG A 74 -36.76 -8.67 -5.48
CA ARG A 74 -37.97 -7.95 -5.06
C ARG A 74 -37.69 -6.46 -5.02
N GLY A 75 -38.57 -5.67 -5.63
CA GLY A 75 -38.43 -4.20 -5.65
C GLY A 75 -38.41 -3.56 -4.26
N ASP A 76 -39.14 -4.12 -3.31
CA ASP A 76 -39.19 -3.63 -1.92
C ASP A 76 -37.84 -3.67 -1.21
N ASP A 77 -36.98 -4.65 -1.54
CA ASP A 77 -35.62 -4.73 -0.99
C ASP A 77 -34.74 -3.59 -1.52
N ALA A 78 -34.81 -3.31 -2.82
CA ALA A 78 -34.08 -2.21 -3.44
C ALA A 78 -34.53 -0.85 -2.89
N LEU A 79 -35.84 -0.64 -2.73
CA LEU A 79 -36.41 0.58 -2.18
C LEU A 79 -36.03 0.77 -0.71
N ARG A 80 -36.00 -0.30 0.08
CA ARG A 80 -35.52 -0.25 1.48
C ARG A 80 -34.06 0.21 1.54
N VAL A 81 -33.18 -0.39 0.74
CA VAL A 81 -31.75 -0.02 0.70
C VAL A 81 -31.58 1.41 0.20
N ALA A 82 -32.34 1.83 -0.81
CA ALA A 82 -32.32 3.20 -1.31
C ALA A 82 -32.74 4.22 -0.24
N ALA A 83 -33.80 3.92 0.52
CA ALA A 83 -34.26 4.77 1.62
C ALA A 83 -33.21 4.91 2.72
N VAL A 84 -32.52 3.81 3.06
CA VAL A 84 -31.43 3.80 4.04
C VAL A 84 -30.25 4.65 3.57
N LEU A 85 -29.77 4.44 2.34
CA LEU A 85 -28.64 5.20 1.80
C LEU A 85 -28.95 6.70 1.67
N ARG A 86 -30.19 7.06 1.27
CA ARG A 86 -30.65 8.46 1.29
C ARG A 86 -30.70 9.03 2.70
N GLY A 87 -31.17 8.25 3.68
CA GLY A 87 -31.19 8.65 5.08
C GLY A 87 -29.79 8.89 5.65
N ILE A 88 -28.81 8.04 5.28
CA ILE A 88 -27.40 8.23 5.64
C ILE A 88 -26.86 9.52 5.00
N GLY A 89 -27.09 9.72 3.70
CA GLY A 89 -26.61 10.91 2.97
C GLY A 89 -27.24 12.23 3.43
N ALA A 90 -28.45 12.19 3.98
CA ALA A 90 -29.15 13.36 4.54
C ALA A 90 -28.72 13.71 5.98
N SER A 91 -28.01 12.80 6.68
CA SER A 91 -27.56 13.02 8.05
C SER A 91 -26.30 13.91 8.07
N GLU A 92 -26.34 15.01 8.84
CA GLU A 92 -25.22 15.95 9.02
C GLU A 92 -23.95 15.24 9.55
N GLY A 93 -24.10 14.14 10.31
CA GLY A 93 -23.01 13.36 10.88
C GLY A 93 -22.17 12.55 9.87
N SER A 94 -22.49 12.59 8.58
CA SER A 94 -21.68 11.96 7.51
C SER A 94 -20.51 12.85 7.02
N ARG A 95 -20.53 14.16 7.31
CA ARG A 95 -19.49 15.10 6.85
C ARG A 95 -18.34 15.16 7.86
N GLY A 96 -17.19 14.60 7.49
CA GLY A 96 -15.94 14.72 8.26
C GLY A 96 -15.67 13.63 9.31
N THR A 97 -16.45 12.54 9.33
CA THR A 97 -16.37 11.46 10.34
C THR A 97 -15.59 10.21 9.89
N GLY A 98 -14.92 10.27 8.74
CA GLY A 98 -14.12 9.15 8.21
C GLY A 98 -14.96 7.98 7.68
N LEU A 99 -16.24 8.19 7.40
CA LEU A 99 -17.19 7.23 6.84
C LEU A 99 -17.72 7.72 5.49
N THR A 100 -17.66 6.88 4.46
CA THR A 100 -18.35 7.11 3.18
C THR A 100 -19.27 5.96 2.81
N VAL A 101 -20.37 6.26 2.13
CA VAL A 101 -21.30 5.27 1.56
C VAL A 101 -21.65 5.63 0.11
N PRO A 102 -22.04 4.66 -0.73
CA PRO A 102 -22.54 4.95 -2.06
C PRO A 102 -23.80 5.82 -2.04
N THR A 103 -23.87 6.80 -2.94
CA THR A 103 -25.04 7.67 -3.11
C THR A 103 -26.03 7.03 -4.07
N VAL A 104 -27.32 7.11 -3.76
CA VAL A 104 -28.40 6.63 -4.65
C VAL A 104 -28.58 7.61 -5.80
N LEU A 105 -28.35 7.13 -7.01
CA LEU A 105 -28.58 7.89 -8.24
C LEU A 105 -30.03 7.73 -8.70
N ALA A 106 -30.50 6.49 -8.81
CA ALA A 106 -31.85 6.19 -9.25
C ALA A 106 -32.29 4.78 -8.86
N TYR A 107 -33.60 4.54 -8.90
CA TYR A 107 -34.20 3.21 -8.82
C TYR A 107 -35.10 2.97 -10.04
N HIS A 108 -34.81 1.92 -10.79
CA HIS A 108 -35.58 1.54 -11.97
C HIS A 108 -36.50 0.36 -11.64
N ALA A 109 -37.77 0.68 -11.37
CA ALA A 109 -38.76 -0.27 -10.85
C ALA A 109 -38.98 -1.52 -11.74
N PRO A 110 -39.12 -1.42 -13.08
CA PRO A 110 -39.36 -2.60 -13.92
C PRO A 110 -38.25 -3.67 -13.83
N LEU A 111 -37.03 -3.27 -13.48
CA LEU A 111 -35.86 -4.17 -13.42
C LEU A 111 -35.41 -4.45 -11.99
N HIS A 112 -36.09 -3.89 -11.00
CA HIS A 112 -35.64 -3.86 -9.61
C HIS A 112 -34.15 -3.47 -9.49
N LEU A 113 -33.73 -2.49 -10.29
CA LEU A 113 -32.34 -2.05 -10.40
C LEU A 113 -32.12 -0.79 -9.56
N LEU A 114 -31.21 -0.87 -8.59
CA LEU A 114 -30.73 0.26 -7.82
C LEU A 114 -29.40 0.75 -8.42
N LEU A 115 -29.35 2.00 -8.86
CA LEU A 115 -28.15 2.66 -9.38
C LEU A 115 -27.52 3.53 -8.30
N LEU A 116 -26.22 3.32 -8.08
CA LEU A 116 -25.41 3.94 -7.04
C LEU A 116 -24.14 4.57 -7.63
N THR A 117 -23.53 5.52 -6.94
CA THR A 117 -22.15 5.95 -7.23
C THR A 117 -21.18 4.78 -7.08
N TYR A 118 -20.16 4.71 -7.93
CA TYR A 118 -19.02 3.83 -7.69
C TYR A 118 -18.09 4.51 -6.68
N GLU A 119 -17.83 3.82 -5.57
CA GLU A 119 -16.89 4.29 -4.58
C GLU A 119 -15.51 3.68 -4.81
N SER A 120 -14.50 4.53 -5.00
CA SER A 120 -13.11 4.11 -5.11
C SER A 120 -12.52 3.78 -3.73
N GLY A 121 -11.61 2.80 -3.70
CA GLY A 121 -10.89 2.42 -2.49
C GLY A 121 -10.25 1.05 -2.63
N GLU A 122 -9.29 0.76 -1.75
CA GLU A 122 -8.70 -0.58 -1.68
C GLU A 122 -9.49 -1.45 -0.71
N PRO A 123 -9.83 -2.72 -1.02
CA PRO A 123 -10.50 -3.59 -0.06
C PRO A 123 -9.76 -3.64 1.28
N VAL A 124 -10.48 -3.44 2.39
CA VAL A 124 -9.89 -3.45 3.74
C VAL A 124 -9.17 -4.78 4.00
N SER A 125 -9.72 -5.88 3.48
CA SER A 125 -9.07 -7.19 3.54
C SER A 125 -7.66 -7.23 2.92
N SER A 126 -7.28 -6.26 2.08
CA SER A 126 -5.93 -6.11 1.51
C SER A 126 -5.15 -4.96 2.16
N ALA A 127 -5.83 -3.85 2.46
CA ALA A 127 -5.21 -2.66 3.03
C ALA A 127 -4.79 -2.84 4.50
N ILE A 128 -5.56 -3.60 5.29
CA ILE A 128 -5.38 -3.73 6.76
C ILE A 128 -3.97 -4.14 7.15
N ALA A 129 -3.30 -4.94 6.33
CA ALA A 129 -1.95 -5.39 6.62
C ALA A 129 -0.90 -4.25 6.59
N ARG A 130 -1.15 -3.15 5.87
CA ARG A 130 -0.17 -2.05 5.70
C ARG A 130 -0.24 -1.06 6.85
N ASP A 131 -1.44 -0.86 7.36
CA ASP A 131 -1.72 0.11 8.41
C ASP A 131 -2.82 -0.43 9.33
N THR A 132 -2.47 -1.46 10.08
CA THR A 132 -3.42 -2.18 10.94
C THR A 132 -4.05 -1.24 11.96
N GLY A 133 -3.25 -0.37 12.58
CA GLY A 133 -3.70 0.57 13.61
C GLY A 133 -4.72 1.58 13.07
N ALA A 134 -4.37 2.32 12.01
CA ALA A 134 -5.25 3.34 11.46
C ALA A 134 -6.54 2.71 10.89
N ILE A 135 -6.45 1.56 10.24
CA ILE A 135 -7.63 0.88 9.66
C ILE A 135 -8.54 0.32 10.75
N LEU A 136 -8.00 -0.24 11.83
CA LEU A 136 -8.81 -0.66 12.99
C LEU A 136 -9.48 0.54 13.65
N ALA A 137 -8.76 1.65 13.81
CA ALA A 137 -9.30 2.89 14.36
C ALA A 137 -10.45 3.44 13.50
N ALA A 138 -10.25 3.51 12.19
CA ALA A 138 -11.24 3.98 11.26
C ALA A 138 -12.46 3.05 11.16
N MET A 139 -12.28 1.72 11.23
CA MET A 139 -13.41 0.77 11.31
C MET A 139 -14.23 0.95 12.58
N GLY A 140 -13.56 1.13 13.73
CA GLY A 140 -14.22 1.42 15.00
C GLY A 140 -15.01 2.72 14.94
N GLY A 141 -14.41 3.78 14.39
CA GLY A 141 -15.07 5.07 14.25
C GLY A 141 -16.23 5.08 13.25
N ALA A 142 -16.08 4.36 12.13
CA ALA A 142 -17.15 4.18 11.15
C ALA A 142 -18.37 3.47 11.76
N LEU A 143 -18.16 2.43 12.56
CA LEU A 143 -19.25 1.76 13.28
C LEU A 143 -19.91 2.67 14.32
N ALA A 144 -19.11 3.39 15.12
CA ALA A 144 -19.66 4.32 16.11
C ALA A 144 -20.53 5.39 15.44
N THR A 145 -20.06 5.93 14.31
CA THR A 145 -20.79 6.90 13.51
C THR A 145 -22.09 6.30 12.97
N LEU A 146 -22.05 5.12 12.34
CA LEU A 146 -23.25 4.43 11.83
C LEU A 146 -24.28 4.17 12.93
N HIS A 147 -23.84 3.69 14.09
CA HIS A 147 -24.73 3.36 15.21
C HIS A 147 -25.37 4.59 15.87
N ALA A 148 -24.77 5.76 15.71
CA ALA A 148 -25.30 7.04 16.17
C ALA A 148 -26.25 7.71 15.16
N MET A 149 -26.31 7.24 13.91
CA MET A 149 -27.14 7.86 12.88
C MET A 149 -28.64 7.65 13.16
N PRO A 150 -29.48 8.69 12.99
CA PRO A 150 -30.92 8.61 13.14
C PRO A 150 -31.58 8.03 11.86
N VAL A 151 -31.08 6.91 11.35
CA VAL A 151 -31.60 6.26 10.14
C VAL A 151 -32.62 5.20 10.52
N TYR A 152 -33.84 5.38 10.02
CA TYR A 152 -34.93 4.44 10.28
C TYR A 152 -34.95 3.30 9.25
N THR A 153 -35.09 2.08 9.75
CA THR A 153 -35.42 0.88 8.95
C THR A 153 -36.49 0.08 9.68
N PRO A 154 -37.52 -0.44 8.97
CA PRO A 154 -38.61 -1.17 9.60
C PRO A 154 -38.15 -2.50 10.21
N THR A 155 -37.09 -3.09 9.68
CA THR A 155 -36.55 -4.38 10.13
C THR A 155 -35.91 -4.26 11.51
N ILE A 156 -36.30 -5.11 12.44
CA ILE A 156 -35.65 -5.25 13.75
C ILE A 156 -34.90 -6.58 13.80
N THR A 157 -33.64 -6.55 14.23
CA THR A 157 -32.85 -7.75 14.51
C THR A 157 -32.66 -7.90 16.00
N SER A 158 -32.81 -9.13 16.49
CA SER A 158 -32.74 -9.47 17.91
C SER A 158 -31.91 -10.73 18.15
N PRO A 159 -31.42 -10.95 19.38
CA PRO A 159 -30.85 -12.23 19.81
C PRO A 159 -31.75 -13.42 19.44
N GLU A 160 -33.06 -13.29 19.59
CA GLU A 160 -34.04 -14.33 19.26
C GLU A 160 -34.07 -14.61 17.75
N THR A 161 -34.07 -13.56 16.92
CA THR A 161 -33.98 -13.68 15.45
C THR A 161 -32.68 -14.37 15.03
N LEU A 162 -31.55 -14.03 15.68
CA LEU A 162 -30.26 -14.67 15.42
C LEU A 162 -30.28 -16.15 15.83
N LEU A 163 -30.80 -16.49 17.01
CA LEU A 163 -30.92 -17.87 17.48
C LEU A 163 -31.82 -18.72 16.58
N ALA A 164 -32.92 -18.14 16.07
CA ALA A 164 -33.80 -18.80 15.11
C ALA A 164 -33.07 -19.11 13.79
N ASP A 165 -32.22 -18.19 13.30
CA ASP A 165 -31.33 -18.42 12.15
C ASP A 165 -30.29 -19.51 12.44
N LEU A 166 -29.74 -19.56 13.65
CA LEU A 166 -28.71 -20.53 14.01
C LEU A 166 -29.21 -21.95 14.26
N ARG A 167 -30.45 -22.13 14.72
CA ARG A 167 -31.03 -23.45 15.04
C ARG A 167 -30.94 -24.46 13.87
N PRO A 168 -31.40 -24.17 12.63
CA PRO A 168 -31.24 -25.12 11.53
C PRO A 168 -29.76 -25.37 11.17
N ARG A 169 -28.88 -24.38 11.36
CA ARG A 169 -27.44 -24.53 11.11
C ARG A 169 -26.76 -25.43 12.13
N LEU A 170 -27.23 -25.42 13.38
CA LEU A 170 -26.80 -26.35 14.41
C LEU A 170 -27.16 -27.79 14.03
N GLU A 171 -28.38 -28.02 13.54
CA GLU A 171 -28.81 -29.36 13.11
C GLU A 171 -27.97 -29.86 11.94
N ASP A 172 -27.75 -29.00 10.93
CA ASP A 172 -26.83 -29.28 9.84
C ASP A 172 -25.43 -29.65 10.35
N LEU A 173 -24.83 -28.81 11.20
CA LEU A 173 -23.50 -29.05 11.76
C LEU A 173 -23.42 -30.34 12.58
N SER A 174 -24.45 -30.61 13.39
CA SER A 174 -24.55 -31.83 14.20
C SER A 174 -24.64 -33.08 13.32
N ALA A 175 -25.32 -32.99 12.17
CA ALA A 175 -25.37 -34.06 11.18
C ALA A 175 -24.03 -34.22 10.44
N TRP A 176 -23.29 -33.13 10.21
CA TRP A 176 -22.00 -33.16 9.51
C TRP A 176 -20.82 -33.56 10.39
N ARG A 177 -20.97 -33.43 11.72
CA ARG A 177 -19.98 -33.69 12.76
C ARG A 177 -20.61 -34.45 13.94
N PRO A 178 -20.93 -35.75 13.79
CA PRO A 178 -21.66 -36.51 14.80
C PRO A 178 -20.91 -36.64 16.13
N CYS A 179 -19.58 -36.70 16.11
CA CYS A 179 -18.74 -36.78 17.31
C CYS A 179 -18.84 -35.51 18.17
N GLU A 180 -18.92 -34.35 17.52
CA GLU A 180 -19.00 -33.03 18.15
C GLU A 180 -20.43 -32.61 18.50
N ALA A 181 -21.44 -33.31 17.97
CA ALA A 181 -22.85 -32.96 18.12
C ALA A 181 -23.31 -32.74 19.59
N PRO A 182 -22.95 -33.58 20.59
CA PRO A 182 -23.31 -33.33 21.99
C PRO A 182 -22.72 -32.02 22.52
N SER A 183 -21.47 -31.71 22.15
CA SER A 183 -20.76 -30.49 22.56
C SER A 183 -21.33 -29.26 21.87
N LEU A 184 -21.69 -29.36 20.58
CA LEU A 184 -22.34 -28.30 19.82
C LEU A 184 -23.71 -27.96 20.40
N ARG A 185 -24.53 -28.98 20.72
CA ARG A 185 -25.85 -28.79 21.36
C ARG A 185 -25.73 -28.15 22.74
N ARG A 186 -24.75 -28.60 23.54
CA ARG A 186 -24.48 -28.01 24.88
C ARG A 186 -24.05 -26.54 24.77
N ALA A 187 -23.10 -26.23 23.89
CA ALA A 187 -22.63 -24.87 23.69
C ALA A 187 -23.74 -23.95 23.13
N PHE A 188 -24.61 -24.47 22.25
CA PHE A 188 -25.75 -23.72 21.75
C PHE A 188 -26.82 -23.47 22.82
N ALA A 189 -27.11 -24.47 23.67
CA ALA A 189 -28.00 -24.29 24.81
C ALA A 189 -27.50 -23.19 25.77
N GLN A 190 -26.19 -23.15 26.04
CA GLN A 190 -25.60 -22.06 26.83
C GLN A 190 -25.80 -20.69 26.18
N ILE A 191 -25.63 -20.56 24.86
CA ILE A 191 -25.88 -19.28 24.16
C ILE A 191 -27.35 -18.89 24.23
N MET A 192 -28.27 -19.87 24.19
CA MET A 192 -29.70 -19.60 24.38
C MET A 192 -30.00 -19.09 25.79
N ASP A 193 -29.41 -19.71 26.81
CA ASP A 193 -29.61 -19.33 28.22
C ASP A 193 -28.96 -17.97 28.55
N GLU A 194 -27.84 -17.66 27.91
CA GLU A 194 -27.07 -16.42 28.07
C GLU A 194 -27.54 -15.27 27.16
N ALA A 195 -28.63 -15.46 26.39
CA ALA A 195 -29.09 -14.48 25.41
C ALA A 195 -29.35 -13.10 26.05
N PRO A 196 -28.70 -12.02 25.59
CA PRO A 196 -28.90 -10.70 26.16
C PRO A 196 -30.30 -10.19 25.81
N ARG A 197 -30.88 -9.35 26.67
CA ARG A 197 -32.07 -8.58 26.31
C ARG A 197 -31.67 -7.45 25.35
N LEU A 198 -32.57 -7.09 24.45
CA LEU A 198 -32.38 -5.91 23.59
C LEU A 198 -32.19 -4.65 24.45
N PRO A 199 -31.28 -3.75 24.05
CA PRO A 199 -31.13 -2.48 24.73
C PRO A 199 -32.41 -1.63 24.58
N PRO A 200 -32.71 -0.73 25.54
CA PRO A 200 -33.90 0.12 25.50
C PRO A 200 -33.94 1.04 24.29
N HIS A 201 -32.76 1.37 23.74
CA HIS A 201 -32.61 2.13 22.50
C HIS A 201 -31.88 1.26 21.47
N LEU A 202 -32.53 1.03 20.33
CA LEU A 202 -31.95 0.27 19.21
C LEU A 202 -31.15 1.21 18.30
N SER A 203 -29.96 0.79 17.91
CA SER A 203 -29.13 1.48 16.93
C SER A 203 -29.46 1.03 15.52
N PHE A 204 -29.19 1.87 14.53
CA PHE A 204 -29.08 1.44 13.15
C PHE A 204 -27.84 0.53 13.03
N VAL A 205 -28.05 -0.73 12.63
CA VAL A 205 -26.99 -1.72 12.43
C VAL A 205 -26.91 -2.12 10.96
N HIS A 206 -25.69 -2.31 10.46
CA HIS A 206 -25.40 -2.77 9.11
C HIS A 206 -25.79 -4.24 8.91
N GLY A 207 -25.61 -5.10 9.92
CA GLY A 207 -26.02 -6.51 9.94
C GLY A 207 -25.09 -7.48 9.20
N ASP A 208 -24.17 -6.97 8.37
CA ASP A 208 -23.04 -7.73 7.78
C ASP A 208 -21.75 -6.91 7.72
N PHE A 209 -21.48 -6.11 8.75
CA PHE A 209 -20.28 -5.27 8.77
C PHE A 209 -19.02 -6.14 8.87
N GLY A 210 -18.16 -6.09 7.86
CA GLY A 210 -16.93 -6.88 7.83
C GLY A 210 -16.06 -6.58 6.62
N PRO A 211 -14.78 -7.00 6.60
CA PRO A 211 -13.77 -6.54 5.64
C PRO A 211 -14.05 -6.78 4.14
N ALA A 212 -15.05 -7.61 3.81
CA ALA A 212 -15.50 -7.82 2.44
C ALA A 212 -16.41 -6.69 1.92
N ASN A 213 -17.05 -5.97 2.84
CA ASN A 213 -17.99 -4.88 2.58
C ASN A 213 -17.36 -3.50 2.87
N LEU A 214 -16.04 -3.44 3.04
CA LEU A 214 -15.32 -2.23 3.43
C LEU A 214 -14.16 -1.96 2.47
N LEU A 215 -14.05 -0.71 2.01
CA LEU A 215 -12.88 -0.19 1.31
C LEU A 215 -12.16 0.83 2.17
N TRP A 216 -10.85 0.91 1.99
CA TRP A 216 -9.96 1.89 2.59
C TRP A 216 -9.63 2.99 1.58
N ARG A 217 -9.85 4.24 1.97
CA ARG A 217 -9.56 5.43 1.16
C ARG A 217 -8.94 6.52 2.05
N GLY A 218 -7.62 6.51 2.16
CA GLY A 218 -6.83 7.64 2.68
C GLY A 218 -7.27 8.19 4.05
N GLY A 219 -7.57 7.32 5.02
CA GLY A 219 -8.08 7.73 6.34
C GLY A 219 -9.54 7.36 6.58
N GLU A 220 -10.29 7.08 5.51
CA GLU A 220 -11.73 6.81 5.57
C GLU A 220 -12.08 5.35 5.28
N ILE A 221 -13.17 4.89 5.90
CA ILE A 221 -13.82 3.62 5.57
C ILE A 221 -15.01 3.89 4.67
N VAL A 222 -14.96 3.31 3.48
CA VAL A 222 -16.12 3.21 2.59
C VAL A 222 -16.89 1.95 2.95
N VAL A 223 -18.14 2.10 3.37
CA VAL A 223 -19.03 0.99 3.72
C VAL A 223 -19.95 0.68 2.54
N LEU A 224 -19.98 -0.58 2.16
CA LEU A 224 -20.75 -1.11 1.04
C LEU A 224 -21.77 -2.15 1.54
N ASP A 225 -22.75 -2.47 0.71
CA ASP A 225 -23.70 -3.58 0.91
C ASP A 225 -24.61 -3.48 2.16
N PHE A 226 -25.57 -2.57 2.12
CA PHE A 226 -26.55 -2.33 3.18
C PHE A 226 -27.77 -3.29 3.16
N ASP A 227 -27.72 -4.41 2.45
CA ASP A 227 -28.90 -5.28 2.26
C ASP A 227 -29.46 -5.87 3.57
N LYS A 228 -28.59 -6.05 4.57
CA LYS A 228 -28.93 -6.64 5.88
C LYS A 228 -29.11 -5.62 7.00
N CYS A 229 -29.20 -4.33 6.66
CA CYS A 229 -29.36 -3.30 7.67
C CYS A 229 -30.69 -3.45 8.42
N ALA A 230 -30.66 -3.17 9.72
CA ALA A 230 -31.78 -3.31 10.63
C ALA A 230 -31.65 -2.31 11.79
N ARG A 231 -32.65 -2.27 12.67
CA ARG A 231 -32.52 -1.71 14.01
C ARG A 231 -32.22 -2.85 14.99
N GLY A 232 -31.23 -2.69 15.84
CA GLY A 232 -30.83 -3.76 16.75
C GLY A 232 -29.80 -3.32 17.78
N ASP A 233 -29.22 -4.30 18.47
CA ASP A 233 -28.10 -4.06 19.38
C ASP A 233 -26.82 -3.76 18.58
N PRO A 234 -26.13 -2.62 18.79
CA PRO A 234 -24.87 -2.31 18.12
C PRO A 234 -23.78 -3.37 18.34
N ALA A 235 -23.89 -4.17 19.41
CA ALA A 235 -22.98 -5.28 19.67
C ALA A 235 -23.00 -6.36 18.57
N LEU A 236 -24.06 -6.44 17.75
CA LEU A 236 -24.16 -7.37 16.62
C LEU A 236 -23.07 -7.10 15.57
N ASP A 237 -22.92 -5.85 15.14
CA ASP A 237 -21.94 -5.49 14.10
C ASP A 237 -20.51 -5.58 14.60
N LEU A 238 -20.27 -5.19 15.85
CA LEU A 238 -18.97 -5.37 16.51
C LEU A 238 -18.60 -6.86 16.59
N GLY A 239 -19.55 -7.71 16.99
CA GLY A 239 -19.33 -9.16 17.03
C GLY A 239 -19.08 -9.76 15.64
N ASN A 240 -19.80 -9.30 14.61
CA ASN A 240 -19.60 -9.77 13.24
C ASN A 240 -18.22 -9.38 12.72
N LEU A 241 -17.82 -8.13 12.93
CA LEU A 241 -16.52 -7.61 12.52
C LEU A 241 -15.39 -8.36 13.23
N LEU A 242 -15.49 -8.53 14.55
CA LEU A 242 -14.50 -9.24 15.35
C LEU A 242 -14.32 -10.69 14.89
N VAL A 243 -15.41 -11.42 14.65
CA VAL A 243 -15.31 -12.79 14.12
C VAL A 243 -14.66 -12.82 12.73
N GLN A 244 -14.97 -11.86 11.86
CA GLN A 244 -14.37 -11.77 10.53
C GLN A 244 -12.87 -11.41 10.59
N LEU A 245 -12.47 -10.53 11.51
CA LEU A 245 -11.07 -10.20 11.74
C LEU A 245 -10.31 -11.39 12.34
N ARG A 246 -10.90 -12.11 13.30
CA ARG A 246 -10.34 -13.36 13.85
C ARG A 246 -10.17 -14.42 12.78
N ARG A 247 -11.12 -14.51 11.86
CA ARG A 247 -11.02 -15.38 10.69
C ARG A 247 -9.87 -14.96 9.77
N ILE A 248 -9.60 -13.67 9.61
CA ILE A 248 -8.41 -13.19 8.89
C ILE A 248 -7.14 -13.59 9.65
N THR A 249 -7.10 -13.51 10.99
CA THR A 249 -5.90 -13.92 11.75
C THR A 249 -5.63 -15.42 11.63
N ILE A 250 -6.68 -16.25 11.55
CA ILE A 250 -6.56 -17.71 11.36
C ILE A 250 -6.16 -18.03 9.91
N ARG A 251 -6.88 -17.49 8.92
CA ARG A 251 -6.73 -17.84 7.51
C ARG A 251 -5.53 -17.16 6.86
N LYS A 252 -5.22 -15.94 7.30
CA LYS A 252 -4.23 -15.04 6.71
C LYS A 252 -3.45 -14.27 7.79
N PRO A 253 -2.73 -14.95 8.71
CA PRO A 253 -2.01 -14.30 9.81
C PRO A 253 -1.04 -13.19 9.37
N TRP A 254 -0.44 -13.31 8.19
CA TRP A 254 0.41 -12.25 7.59
C TRP A 254 -0.34 -10.96 7.23
N LYS A 255 -1.68 -11.01 7.14
CA LYS A 255 -2.52 -9.82 6.93
C LYS A 255 -2.95 -9.18 8.25
N LEU A 256 -3.14 -9.98 9.29
CA LEU A 256 -3.57 -9.55 10.60
C LEU A 256 -3.08 -10.59 11.61
N ARG A 257 -2.04 -10.27 12.38
CA ARG A 257 -1.27 -11.30 13.12
C ARG A 257 -1.99 -11.81 14.36
N ASP A 258 -2.39 -10.90 15.23
CA ASP A 258 -2.82 -11.24 16.58
C ASP A 258 -4.22 -10.69 16.85
N PHE A 259 -5.15 -11.59 17.11
CA PHE A 259 -6.51 -11.20 17.48
C PHE A 259 -6.57 -10.54 18.87
N GLY A 260 -5.62 -10.85 19.76
CA GLY A 260 -5.52 -10.32 21.11
C GLY A 260 -5.28 -8.81 21.16
N SER A 261 -4.51 -8.26 20.22
CA SER A 261 -4.29 -6.82 20.03
C SER A 261 -5.33 -6.16 19.13
N VAL A 262 -5.87 -6.88 18.15
CA VAL A 262 -6.94 -6.39 17.25
C VAL A 262 -8.21 -6.05 18.00
N ARG A 263 -8.64 -6.93 18.90
CA ARG A 263 -9.87 -6.75 19.67
C ARG A 263 -9.86 -5.45 20.48
N PRO A 264 -8.91 -5.20 21.39
CA PRO A 264 -8.90 -3.97 22.18
C PRO A 264 -8.74 -2.73 21.30
N ALA A 265 -7.86 -2.73 20.30
CA ALA A 265 -7.67 -1.57 19.43
C ALA A 265 -8.96 -1.14 18.69
N LEU A 266 -9.70 -2.10 18.14
CA LEU A 266 -11.00 -1.83 17.49
C LEU A 266 -12.05 -1.33 18.49
N LEU A 267 -12.15 -2.01 19.63
CA LEU A 267 -13.13 -1.72 20.66
C LEU A 267 -12.88 -0.37 21.34
N ASP A 268 -11.61 0.00 21.56
CA ASP A 268 -11.20 1.30 22.11
C ASP A 268 -11.52 2.43 21.13
N ALA A 269 -11.26 2.21 19.83
CA ALA A 269 -11.61 3.19 18.81
C ALA A 269 -13.12 3.43 18.69
N TYR A 270 -13.91 2.36 18.76
CA TYR A 270 -15.36 2.46 18.84
C TYR A 270 -15.81 3.20 20.11
N ARG A 271 -15.26 2.84 21.28
CA ARG A 271 -15.60 3.42 22.58
C ARG A 271 -15.38 4.93 22.62
N ARG A 272 -14.28 5.43 22.03
CA ARG A 272 -13.94 6.87 22.02
C ARG A 272 -15.01 7.76 21.39
N LEU A 273 -15.84 7.23 20.50
CA LEU A 273 -16.86 7.99 19.77
C LEU A 273 -18.30 7.61 20.20
N CYS A 274 -18.45 6.70 21.16
CA CYS A 274 -19.75 6.33 21.71
C CYS A 274 -20.06 7.12 22.98
N THR A 275 -21.30 7.58 23.08
CA THR A 275 -21.80 8.38 24.21
C THR A 275 -22.48 7.55 25.31
N SER A 276 -22.63 6.23 25.12
CA SER A 276 -23.34 5.37 26.09
C SER A 276 -22.41 4.78 27.16
N GLU A 277 -22.70 5.04 28.44
CA GLU A 277 -21.93 4.52 29.60
C GLU A 277 -22.19 3.04 29.95
N HIS A 278 -23.07 2.34 29.21
CA HIS A 278 -23.45 0.96 29.54
C HIS A 278 -22.42 -0.05 29.04
N SER A 279 -22.05 -1.03 29.88
CA SER A 279 -21.17 -2.14 29.45
C SER A 279 -21.82 -2.94 28.30
N TRP A 280 -21.19 -2.89 27.13
CA TRP A 280 -21.58 -3.60 25.92
C TRP A 280 -20.66 -4.80 25.63
N GLU A 281 -19.56 -4.95 26.36
CA GLU A 281 -18.53 -5.98 26.10
C GLU A 281 -19.09 -7.40 26.26
N ASN A 282 -19.94 -7.65 27.25
CA ASN A 282 -20.59 -8.95 27.45
C ASN A 282 -21.54 -9.29 26.29
N ARG A 283 -22.27 -8.29 25.76
CA ARG A 283 -23.15 -8.49 24.61
C ARG A 283 -22.35 -8.74 23.34
N VAL A 284 -21.24 -8.03 23.14
CA VAL A 284 -20.31 -8.26 22.02
C VAL A 284 -19.76 -9.69 22.07
N ALA A 285 -19.30 -10.15 23.24
CA ALA A 285 -18.81 -11.52 23.41
C ALA A 285 -19.89 -12.57 23.08
N TRP A 286 -21.14 -12.34 23.48
CA TRP A 286 -22.26 -13.20 23.12
C TRP A 286 -22.50 -13.26 21.61
N TYR A 287 -22.54 -12.09 20.94
CA TYR A 287 -22.71 -12.03 19.48
C TYR A 287 -21.55 -12.68 18.73
N GLU A 288 -20.30 -12.52 19.18
CA GLU A 288 -19.16 -13.22 18.58
C GLU A 288 -19.33 -14.74 18.64
N ARG A 289 -19.72 -15.27 19.80
CA ARG A 289 -19.95 -16.71 19.99
C ARG A 289 -21.06 -17.21 19.07
N ALA A 290 -22.17 -16.48 18.98
CA ALA A 290 -23.28 -16.81 18.08
C ALA A 290 -22.85 -16.77 16.58
N ILE A 291 -22.05 -15.78 16.19
CA ILE A 291 -21.61 -15.59 14.80
C ILE A 291 -20.54 -16.61 14.39
N LEU A 292 -19.69 -17.09 15.32
CA LEU A 292 -18.75 -18.19 15.06
C LEU A 292 -19.47 -19.41 14.48
N LEU A 293 -20.59 -19.84 15.10
CA LEU A 293 -21.39 -20.96 14.62
C LEU A 293 -21.88 -20.75 13.18
N ARG A 294 -22.40 -19.55 12.89
CA ARG A 294 -22.83 -19.16 11.53
C ARG A 294 -21.69 -19.25 10.52
N LYS A 295 -20.46 -18.90 10.90
CA LYS A 295 -19.29 -18.91 10.02
C LYS A 295 -18.78 -20.33 9.79
N VAL A 296 -18.71 -21.16 10.84
CA VAL A 296 -18.38 -22.58 10.75
C VAL A 296 -19.35 -23.29 9.80
N HIS A 297 -20.66 -23.08 9.97
CA HIS A 297 -21.67 -23.64 9.06
C HIS A 297 -21.45 -23.21 7.61
N ARG A 298 -21.22 -21.92 7.35
CA ARG A 298 -20.98 -21.42 5.98
C ARG A 298 -19.76 -22.10 5.33
N LEU A 299 -18.65 -22.20 6.07
CA LEU A 299 -17.41 -22.82 5.58
C LEU A 299 -17.64 -24.27 5.17
N LEU A 300 -18.29 -25.05 6.04
CA LEU A 300 -18.55 -26.47 5.80
C LEU A 300 -19.65 -26.73 4.76
N ARG A 301 -20.57 -25.77 4.56
CA ARG A 301 -21.61 -25.87 3.53
C ARG A 301 -21.07 -25.63 2.12
N GLU A 302 -20.24 -24.61 1.94
CA GLU A 302 -19.65 -24.24 0.63
C GLU A 302 -18.69 -25.31 0.11
N ASP A 303 -18.09 -26.05 1.03
CA ASP A 303 -17.15 -27.14 0.80
C ASP A 303 -17.74 -28.39 0.14
N ARG A 304 -19.03 -28.64 0.35
CA ARG A 304 -19.73 -29.80 -0.23
C ARG A 304 -19.99 -29.69 -1.73
N ASN A 305 -19.71 -28.54 -2.34
CA ASN A 305 -20.10 -28.24 -3.73
C ASN A 305 -18.93 -27.95 -4.69
N LYS A 306 -17.64 -27.89 -4.27
CA LYS A 306 -16.47 -27.64 -5.16
C LYS A 306 -15.11 -28.15 -4.61
N ASP A 307 -14.22 -28.54 -5.53
CA ASP A 307 -12.75 -28.72 -5.48
C ASP A 307 -12.11 -29.44 -4.25
N PRO A 308 -11.47 -30.62 -4.41
CA PRO A 308 -10.91 -31.42 -3.30
C PRO A 308 -9.80 -30.76 -2.45
N ASP A 309 -8.96 -29.88 -3.00
CA ASP A 309 -7.81 -29.31 -2.26
C ASP A 309 -8.19 -28.07 -1.44
N GLY A 310 -9.16 -27.27 -1.91
CA GLY A 310 -9.75 -26.16 -1.15
C GLY A 310 -10.53 -26.62 0.09
N ASN A 311 -10.84 -27.91 0.15
CA ASN A 311 -11.63 -28.56 1.17
C ASN A 311 -10.86 -28.75 2.49
N VAL A 312 -9.58 -29.12 2.42
CA VAL A 312 -8.72 -29.35 3.60
C VAL A 312 -8.49 -28.05 4.39
N GLN A 313 -8.16 -26.95 3.71
CA GLN A 313 -7.88 -25.67 4.36
C GLN A 313 -9.14 -25.06 5.00
N ARG A 314 -10.29 -25.17 4.34
CA ARG A 314 -11.57 -24.70 4.90
C ARG A 314 -12.04 -25.54 6.08
N ASN A 315 -11.84 -26.85 6.04
CA ASN A 315 -12.12 -27.71 7.20
C ASN A 315 -11.22 -27.38 8.38
N ALA A 316 -9.91 -27.21 8.17
CA ALA A 316 -8.99 -26.79 9.23
C ALA A 316 -9.38 -25.43 9.84
N GLU A 317 -9.79 -24.47 9.00
CA GLU A 317 -10.32 -23.18 9.45
C GLU A 317 -11.62 -23.36 10.27
N ALA A 318 -12.55 -24.18 9.76
CA ALA A 318 -13.82 -24.46 10.43
C ALA A 318 -13.61 -25.16 11.79
N ASP A 319 -12.66 -26.10 11.89
CA ASP A 319 -12.35 -26.82 13.11
C ASP A 319 -11.75 -25.88 14.17
N GLN A 320 -10.87 -24.96 13.78
CA GLN A 320 -10.35 -23.93 14.69
C GLN A 320 -11.46 -23.00 15.20
N LEU A 321 -12.33 -22.51 14.31
CA LEU A 321 -13.47 -21.67 14.71
C LEU A 321 -14.49 -22.43 15.56
N MET A 322 -14.69 -23.73 15.29
CA MET A 322 -15.54 -24.61 16.09
C MET A 322 -14.94 -24.83 17.48
N GLY A 323 -13.63 -25.03 17.59
CA GLY A 323 -12.93 -25.09 18.87
C GLY A 323 -13.12 -23.81 19.70
N LEU A 324 -13.16 -22.64 19.07
CA LEU A 324 -13.45 -21.37 19.75
C LEU A 324 -14.91 -21.27 20.21
N PHE A 325 -15.86 -21.78 19.42
CA PHE A 325 -17.28 -21.82 19.77
C PHE A 325 -17.55 -22.75 20.98
N LEU A 326 -16.84 -23.87 21.04
CA LEU A 326 -17.01 -24.91 22.06
C LEU A 326 -16.34 -24.57 23.41
N LYS A 327 -15.43 -23.58 23.46
CA LYS A 327 -14.82 -23.13 24.72
C LYS A 327 -15.84 -22.36 25.59
N PRO A 328 -15.92 -22.63 26.90
CA PRO A 328 -16.72 -21.81 27.82
C PRO A 328 -16.10 -20.40 27.94
N SER A 329 -16.95 -19.38 28.01
CA SER A 329 -16.54 -18.00 28.26
C SER A 329 -16.04 -17.83 29.70
N VAL A 330 -14.71 -17.72 29.87
CA VAL A 330 -14.07 -17.29 31.14
C VAL A 330 -13.12 -16.13 30.85
N GLN A 331 -13.21 -15.12 31.71
CA GLN A 331 -12.37 -13.91 31.76
C GLN A 331 -10.87 -14.24 31.90
N SER A 332 -10.03 -13.43 31.25
CA SER A 332 -8.61 -13.12 31.54
C SER A 332 -7.64 -14.24 32.02
N GLY A 333 -6.56 -14.48 31.28
CA GLY A 333 -5.37 -15.14 31.83
C GLY A 333 -4.43 -15.79 30.82
N VAL A 334 -3.13 -15.52 30.97
CA VAL A 334 -1.96 -15.95 30.20
C VAL A 334 -1.66 -17.46 30.32
N ALA A 335 -1.19 -18.12 29.25
CA ALA A 335 0.05 -18.96 29.23
C ALA A 335 0.14 -19.97 28.06
N ALA A 336 1.29 -19.89 27.37
CA ALA A 336 2.23 -20.91 26.87
C ALA A 336 1.78 -22.32 26.39
N GLY A 337 2.34 -22.71 25.23
CA GLY A 337 2.57 -24.11 24.86
C GLY A 337 2.43 -24.40 23.36
N GLY A 338 3.49 -24.19 22.57
CA GLY A 338 3.56 -24.64 21.17
C GLY A 338 4.27 -26.00 21.02
N PRO A 339 3.91 -26.85 20.03
CA PRO A 339 4.52 -28.16 19.80
C PRO A 339 5.89 -28.05 19.08
N PRO A 340 6.72 -29.12 19.04
CA PRO A 340 8.13 -29.03 18.66
C PRO A 340 8.39 -28.88 17.15
N LEU A 341 9.52 -28.25 16.84
CA LEU A 341 10.01 -27.88 15.50
C LEU A 341 10.60 -29.08 14.72
N SER A 342 10.61 -28.96 13.39
CA SER A 342 11.03 -29.97 12.40
C SER A 342 12.47 -29.73 11.87
N PRO A 343 13.05 -30.66 11.08
CA PRO A 343 14.49 -30.93 10.97
C PRO A 343 15.27 -29.98 10.04
N VAL A 344 15.22 -28.67 10.31
CA VAL A 344 16.00 -27.66 9.58
C VAL A 344 17.30 -27.28 10.33
N GLU A 345 17.49 -27.76 11.55
CA GLU A 345 18.67 -27.42 12.40
C GLU A 345 19.95 -28.16 12.01
N SER A 346 19.90 -29.19 11.17
CA SER A 346 21.07 -30.04 10.89
C SER A 346 22.02 -29.52 9.80
N MET A 347 21.75 -28.36 9.19
CA MET A 347 22.65 -27.76 8.18
C MET A 347 23.38 -26.49 8.64
N VAL A 348 23.09 -25.99 9.84
CA VAL A 348 23.62 -24.69 10.33
C VAL A 348 24.76 -24.87 11.34
N THR A 349 25.02 -26.08 11.83
CA THR A 349 25.92 -26.28 13.00
C THR A 349 27.35 -26.71 12.72
N GLU A 350 27.84 -26.81 11.48
CA GLU A 350 29.24 -27.28 11.29
C GLU A 350 30.24 -26.35 10.60
N ARG A 351 29.86 -25.24 9.93
CA ARG A 351 30.86 -24.27 9.45
C ARG A 351 30.32 -22.83 9.39
N GLY A 352 30.75 -21.99 10.32
CA GLY A 352 30.81 -20.54 10.11
C GLY A 352 29.88 -19.68 10.98
N LEU A 353 29.83 -19.94 12.28
CA LEU A 353 29.56 -18.89 13.27
C LEU A 353 30.90 -18.69 14.01
N ASP A 354 31.31 -17.43 14.18
CA ASP A 354 32.62 -16.97 14.67
C ASP A 354 33.81 -17.07 13.72
N GLN A 355 33.89 -16.16 12.73
CA GLN A 355 35.13 -15.42 12.39
C GLN A 355 34.78 -14.09 11.66
N ASN A 356 34.32 -13.08 12.40
CA ASN A 356 34.55 -11.64 12.13
C ASN A 356 33.79 -10.81 13.17
N GLY A 357 34.52 -10.12 14.05
CA GLY A 357 33.98 -9.32 15.16
C GLY A 357 33.26 -8.05 14.73
N GLY A 358 32.07 -8.18 14.14
CA GLY A 358 31.12 -7.10 13.88
C GLY A 358 29.71 -7.44 14.37
N VAL A 359 28.91 -6.42 14.66
CA VAL A 359 27.48 -6.60 15.01
C VAL A 359 26.78 -7.25 13.81
N GLY A 360 26.30 -8.49 13.96
CA GLY A 360 25.60 -9.25 12.92
C GLY A 360 24.23 -8.65 12.58
N PHE A 361 23.64 -9.09 11.46
CA PHE A 361 22.27 -8.73 11.10
C PHE A 361 21.30 -9.15 12.22
N PRO A 362 20.29 -8.34 12.59
CA PRO A 362 19.40 -8.64 13.72
C PRO A 362 18.64 -9.95 13.53
N VAL A 363 18.51 -10.71 14.62
CA VAL A 363 17.75 -11.96 14.64
C VAL A 363 16.25 -11.66 14.70
N ASP A 364 15.48 -12.32 13.84
CA ASP A 364 14.02 -12.38 13.93
C ASP A 364 13.61 -13.80 14.32
N HIS A 365 12.99 -13.96 15.48
CA HIS A 365 12.57 -15.26 15.99
C HIS A 365 11.41 -15.88 15.19
N GLU A 366 10.62 -15.07 14.48
CA GLU A 366 9.55 -15.57 13.61
C GLU A 366 10.11 -15.97 12.23
N VAL A 367 11.29 -15.47 11.85
CA VAL A 367 11.94 -15.74 10.56
C VAL A 367 13.43 -16.07 10.79
N PRO A 368 13.75 -17.22 11.41
CA PRO A 368 15.14 -17.57 11.77
C PRO A 368 16.09 -17.64 10.56
N GLN A 369 15.56 -17.99 9.39
CA GLN A 369 16.30 -18.03 8.13
C GLN A 369 16.75 -16.65 7.62
N LEU A 370 16.27 -15.56 8.22
CA LEU A 370 16.64 -14.19 7.85
C LEU A 370 18.15 -13.93 8.02
N SER A 371 18.74 -14.52 9.06
CA SER A 371 20.20 -14.45 9.30
C SER A 371 20.99 -14.97 8.08
N VAL A 372 20.61 -16.13 7.55
CA VAL A 372 21.21 -16.72 6.34
C VAL A 372 20.90 -15.88 5.11
N ALA A 373 19.64 -15.47 4.93
CA ALA A 373 19.22 -14.69 3.76
C ALA A 373 19.88 -13.31 3.70
N SER A 374 20.24 -12.72 4.84
CA SER A 374 20.94 -11.44 4.91
C SER A 374 22.44 -11.55 4.63
N ASN A 375 23.02 -12.76 4.63
CA ASN A 375 24.45 -12.97 4.40
C ASN A 375 24.74 -13.18 2.90
N PRO A 376 25.46 -12.25 2.22
CA PRO A 376 25.68 -12.33 0.79
C PRO A 376 26.54 -13.52 0.34
N GLN A 377 27.45 -14.01 1.19
CA GLN A 377 28.31 -15.17 0.87
C GLN A 377 27.50 -16.46 0.84
N PHE A 378 26.63 -16.67 1.83
CA PHE A 378 25.73 -17.83 1.82
C PHE A 378 24.72 -17.73 0.67
N MET A 379 24.18 -16.54 0.41
CA MET A 379 23.23 -16.33 -0.67
C MET A 379 23.84 -16.53 -2.06
N LEU A 380 25.13 -16.27 -2.26
CA LEU A 380 25.83 -16.58 -3.51
C LEU A 380 25.74 -18.07 -3.85
N GLU A 381 26.06 -18.95 -2.90
CA GLU A 381 26.01 -20.40 -3.10
C GLU A 381 24.57 -20.90 -3.28
N VAL A 382 23.63 -20.32 -2.53
CA VAL A 382 22.20 -20.60 -2.67
C VAL A 382 21.72 -20.26 -4.08
N PHE A 383 22.04 -19.08 -4.62
CA PHE A 383 21.60 -18.70 -5.96
C PHE A 383 22.28 -19.51 -7.06
N ARG A 384 23.58 -19.87 -6.92
CA ARG A 384 24.27 -20.78 -7.85
C ARG A 384 23.58 -22.14 -7.98
N ARG A 385 23.06 -22.65 -6.87
CA ARG A 385 22.41 -23.97 -6.83
C ARG A 385 20.97 -23.94 -7.34
N HIS A 386 20.24 -22.85 -7.08
CA HIS A 386 18.78 -22.83 -7.21
C HIS A 386 18.25 -21.99 -8.38
N LEU A 387 18.99 -21.01 -8.90
CA LEU A 387 18.54 -20.24 -10.07
C LEU A 387 18.78 -21.04 -11.35
N LYS A 388 17.69 -21.25 -12.11
CA LYS A 388 17.72 -21.99 -13.37
C LYS A 388 17.84 -21.01 -14.54
N ALA A 389 18.87 -21.18 -15.36
CA ALA A 389 19.02 -20.41 -16.60
C ALA A 389 17.86 -20.72 -17.56
N VAL A 390 17.48 -19.75 -18.39
CA VAL A 390 16.52 -20.00 -19.47
C VAL A 390 17.06 -21.05 -20.46
N PRO A 391 16.20 -21.86 -21.10
CA PRO A 391 16.65 -22.96 -21.98
C PRO A 391 17.63 -22.51 -23.07
N GLY A 392 18.71 -23.26 -23.25
CA GLY A 392 19.73 -23.00 -24.27
C GLY A 392 20.79 -21.96 -23.89
N LYS A 393 20.83 -21.53 -22.62
CA LYS A 393 21.82 -20.58 -22.09
C LYS A 393 22.58 -21.16 -20.91
N ASP A 394 23.88 -20.85 -20.82
CA ASP A 394 24.73 -21.18 -19.68
C ASP A 394 25.23 -19.90 -19.04
N TYR A 395 24.99 -19.74 -17.74
CA TYR A 395 25.26 -18.54 -16.98
C TYR A 395 25.96 -18.87 -15.66
N ARG A 396 27.02 -18.13 -15.33
CA ARG A 396 27.76 -18.26 -14.08
C ARG A 396 27.54 -17.05 -13.19
N ILE A 397 27.16 -17.29 -11.94
CA ILE A 397 27.04 -16.24 -10.92
C ILE A 397 28.37 -16.13 -10.19
N HIS A 398 29.03 -14.98 -10.29
CA HIS A 398 30.36 -14.74 -9.71
C HIS A 398 30.28 -14.12 -8.31
N ASP A 399 29.29 -13.27 -8.09
CA ASP A 399 29.19 -12.44 -6.89
C ASP A 399 27.72 -12.18 -6.55
N CYS A 400 27.45 -11.92 -5.27
CA CYS A 400 26.13 -11.62 -4.74
C CYS A 400 26.25 -10.50 -3.70
N VAL A 401 25.55 -9.40 -3.93
CA VAL A 401 25.53 -8.25 -3.02
C VAL A 401 24.09 -7.99 -2.59
N ALA A 402 23.81 -8.06 -1.28
CA ALA A 402 22.54 -7.59 -0.74
C ALA A 402 22.56 -6.06 -0.69
N PHE A 403 21.55 -5.40 -1.26
CA PHE A 403 21.52 -3.93 -1.33
C PHE A 403 20.19 -3.33 -0.86
N ARG A 404 19.21 -4.17 -0.49
CA ARG A 404 17.98 -3.68 0.11
C ARG A 404 17.31 -4.70 1.01
N PHE A 405 16.76 -4.19 2.11
CA PHE A 405 15.94 -4.91 3.05
C PHE A 405 14.65 -4.13 3.33
N ARG A 406 13.54 -4.86 3.41
CA ARG A 406 12.25 -4.34 3.86
C ARG A 406 11.59 -5.38 4.75
N CYS A 407 11.52 -5.06 6.05
CA CYS A 407 10.64 -5.73 6.99
C CYS A 407 9.27 -5.04 6.97
N ARG A 408 8.20 -5.84 7.01
CA ARG A 408 6.87 -5.35 7.37
C ARG A 408 6.64 -5.72 8.84
N GLN A 409 6.88 -4.77 9.74
CA GLN A 409 6.76 -4.96 11.20
C GLN A 409 5.36 -5.46 11.61
N SER A 410 4.31 -5.22 10.81
CA SER A 410 2.96 -5.74 11.04
C SER A 410 2.64 -7.12 10.44
N GLY A 411 3.54 -7.82 9.71
CA GLY A 411 3.19 -9.10 9.04
C GLY A 411 4.31 -10.12 8.72
N SER A 412 5.50 -10.01 9.31
CA SER A 412 6.67 -10.93 9.26
C SER A 412 6.93 -11.51 7.88
N ARG A 413 6.86 -10.58 6.93
CA ARG A 413 7.32 -10.71 5.57
C ARG A 413 8.58 -9.88 5.44
N HIS A 414 9.67 -10.54 5.07
CA HIS A 414 10.95 -9.89 4.79
C HIS A 414 11.23 -9.95 3.30
N VAL A 415 11.57 -8.80 2.73
CA VAL A 415 11.94 -8.70 1.32
C VAL A 415 13.37 -8.23 1.24
N LEU A 416 14.21 -9.05 0.60
CA LEU A 416 15.61 -8.77 0.36
C LEU A 416 15.83 -8.63 -1.14
N GLN A 417 16.54 -7.59 -1.57
CA GLN A 417 17.00 -7.46 -2.96
C GLN A 417 18.51 -7.66 -3.04
N TYR A 418 18.91 -8.41 -4.04
CA TYR A 418 20.29 -8.78 -4.33
C TYR A 418 20.66 -8.35 -5.75
N THR A 419 21.92 -7.97 -5.92
CA THR A 419 22.56 -7.83 -7.22
C THR A 419 23.51 -9.00 -7.41
N LEU A 420 23.26 -9.80 -8.45
CA LEU A 420 24.10 -10.92 -8.84
C LEU A 420 24.99 -10.49 -10.01
N ARG A 421 26.30 -10.69 -9.91
CA ARG A 421 27.20 -10.49 -11.05
C ARG A 421 27.22 -11.75 -11.89
N VAL A 422 26.64 -11.70 -13.08
CA VAL A 422 26.47 -12.86 -13.97
C VAL A 422 27.42 -12.75 -15.16
N ALA A 423 27.95 -13.88 -15.61
CA ALA A 423 28.71 -14.00 -16.84
C ALA A 423 28.14 -15.10 -17.76
N GLU A 424 28.15 -14.86 -19.07
CA GLU A 424 27.88 -15.88 -20.09
C GLU A 424 29.22 -16.43 -20.60
N PRO A 425 29.60 -17.68 -20.28
CA PRO A 425 30.93 -18.19 -20.59
C PRO A 425 31.25 -18.24 -22.09
N SER A 426 30.25 -18.44 -22.95
CA SER A 426 30.43 -18.53 -24.40
C SER A 426 30.79 -17.21 -25.06
N THR A 427 30.35 -16.08 -24.50
CA THR A 427 30.56 -14.73 -25.05
C THR A 427 31.51 -13.90 -24.21
N GLY A 428 31.77 -14.29 -22.96
CA GLY A 428 32.52 -13.51 -21.98
C GLY A 428 31.75 -12.29 -21.44
N ARG A 429 30.50 -12.09 -21.88
CA ARG A 429 29.67 -10.95 -21.47
C ARG A 429 29.38 -11.02 -19.97
N ARG A 430 29.41 -9.87 -19.29
CA ARG A 430 29.09 -9.72 -17.86
C ARG A 430 28.04 -8.63 -17.65
N TRP A 431 27.15 -8.84 -16.68
CA TRP A 431 26.12 -7.87 -16.28
C TRP A 431 25.64 -8.12 -14.85
N ASP A 432 24.92 -7.14 -14.33
CA ASP A 432 24.26 -7.22 -13.03
C ASP A 432 22.80 -7.70 -13.20
N GLN A 433 22.43 -8.73 -12.46
CA GLN A 433 21.08 -9.30 -12.43
C GLN A 433 20.46 -9.06 -11.05
N TRP A 434 19.35 -8.33 -10.99
CA TRP A 434 18.62 -8.18 -9.74
C TRP A 434 17.73 -9.36 -9.45
N VAL A 435 17.75 -9.78 -8.19
CA VAL A 435 16.95 -10.88 -7.65
C VAL A 435 16.31 -10.43 -6.34
N THR A 436 15.05 -10.78 -6.14
CA THR A 436 14.32 -10.47 -4.91
C THR A 436 13.99 -11.77 -4.18
N GLY A 437 14.45 -11.89 -2.95
CA GLY A 437 14.06 -12.95 -2.02
C GLY A 437 12.92 -12.46 -1.13
N VAL A 438 11.87 -13.26 -0.98
CA VAL A 438 10.75 -12.99 -0.08
C VAL A 438 10.62 -14.14 0.90
N LEU A 439 10.85 -13.81 2.17
CA LEU A 439 10.65 -14.72 3.30
C LEU A 439 9.32 -14.42 3.97
N TYR A 440 8.69 -15.47 4.49
CA TYR A 440 7.47 -15.37 5.26
C TYR A 440 7.60 -16.19 6.54
N ALA A 441 7.18 -15.64 7.68
CA ALA A 441 7.14 -16.36 8.96
C ALA A 441 6.14 -17.52 9.00
N ASP A 442 5.16 -17.52 8.10
CA ASP A 442 4.05 -18.49 8.08
C ASP A 442 4.32 -19.75 7.24
N GLY A 443 5.51 -19.91 6.67
CA GLY A 443 5.86 -21.04 5.79
C GLY A 443 5.10 -21.07 4.46
N GLU A 444 4.34 -20.03 4.10
CA GLU A 444 3.51 -20.03 2.88
C GLU A 444 4.28 -19.69 1.59
N ALA A 445 5.60 -19.60 1.65
CA ALA A 445 6.43 -19.26 0.49
C ALA A 445 6.21 -20.22 -0.68
N SER A 446 6.07 -21.52 -0.40
CA SER A 446 5.81 -22.55 -1.42
C SER A 446 4.44 -22.38 -2.10
N ARG A 447 3.37 -22.19 -1.31
CA ARG A 447 2.00 -21.98 -1.83
C ARG A 447 1.95 -20.75 -2.74
N ARG A 448 2.56 -19.64 -2.31
CA ARG A 448 2.62 -18.40 -3.09
C ARG A 448 3.48 -18.53 -4.35
N TRP A 449 4.53 -19.35 -4.30
CA TRP A 449 5.33 -19.67 -5.48
C TRP A 449 4.52 -20.42 -6.53
N GLU A 450 3.73 -21.43 -6.14
CA GLU A 450 2.86 -22.15 -7.08
C GLU A 450 1.79 -21.24 -7.70
N GLU A 451 1.14 -20.39 -6.91
CA GLU A 451 0.20 -19.37 -7.41
C GLU A 451 0.88 -18.46 -8.44
N MET A 452 2.08 -17.97 -8.14
CA MET A 452 2.81 -17.08 -9.05
C MET A 452 3.24 -17.79 -10.32
N LYS A 453 3.67 -19.05 -10.23
CA LYS A 453 4.07 -19.86 -11.38
C LYS A 453 2.90 -20.06 -12.35
N ALA A 454 1.70 -20.30 -11.83
CA ALA A 454 0.48 -20.39 -12.63
C ALA A 454 0.08 -19.03 -13.25
N GLU A 455 0.40 -17.92 -12.58
CA GLU A 455 0.11 -16.57 -13.05
C GLU A 455 1.21 -15.95 -13.96
N VAL A 456 2.40 -16.55 -14.10
CA VAL A 456 3.47 -16.00 -14.96
C VAL A 456 2.91 -15.95 -16.38
N PRO A 457 2.63 -14.77 -16.94
CA PRO A 457 1.98 -14.69 -18.24
C PRO A 457 3.03 -15.05 -19.28
N GLU A 458 2.92 -16.23 -19.88
CA GLU A 458 3.69 -16.58 -21.07
C GLU A 458 3.49 -15.46 -22.11
N GLY A 459 4.59 -14.83 -22.54
CA GLY A 459 4.57 -13.80 -23.59
C GLY A 459 4.63 -12.33 -23.14
N ARG A 460 4.58 -11.98 -21.85
CA ARG A 460 4.71 -10.56 -21.42
C ARG A 460 6.14 -10.04 -21.32
N ILE A 461 7.11 -10.93 -21.16
CA ILE A 461 8.54 -10.62 -21.09
C ILE A 461 9.23 -11.32 -22.27
N PRO A 462 9.88 -10.61 -23.19
CA PRO A 462 10.64 -11.26 -24.25
C PRO A 462 11.70 -12.19 -23.69
N LYS A 463 11.86 -13.38 -24.27
CA LYS A 463 12.88 -14.35 -23.82
C LYS A 463 14.29 -13.76 -23.84
N SER A 464 14.56 -12.81 -24.72
CA SER A 464 15.82 -12.06 -24.79
C SER A 464 16.11 -11.20 -23.55
N CYS A 465 15.09 -10.86 -22.76
CA CYS A 465 15.20 -10.08 -21.53
C CYS A 465 15.35 -10.95 -20.27
N LEU A 466 15.29 -12.29 -20.40
CA LEU A 466 15.36 -13.21 -19.26
C LEU A 466 16.73 -13.92 -19.21
N THR A 467 17.40 -13.81 -18.06
CA THR A 467 18.60 -14.60 -17.76
C THR A 467 18.23 -15.92 -17.07
N PHE A 468 17.40 -15.85 -16.03
CA PHE A 468 16.93 -17.02 -15.29
C PHE A 468 15.41 -17.15 -15.41
N GLU A 469 14.86 -18.27 -14.95
CA GLU A 469 13.42 -18.41 -14.74
C GLU A 469 12.89 -17.22 -13.88
N PRO A 470 11.79 -16.56 -14.29
CA PRO A 470 11.30 -15.35 -13.63
C PRO A 470 10.95 -15.50 -12.15
N VAL A 471 10.53 -16.71 -11.76
CA VAL A 471 10.03 -17.04 -10.44
C VAL A 471 10.63 -18.38 -9.99
N GLY A 472 11.21 -18.41 -8.80
CA GLY A 472 11.83 -19.60 -8.21
C GLY A 472 11.43 -19.79 -6.75
N PHE A 473 11.75 -20.97 -6.22
CA PHE A 473 11.54 -21.32 -4.81
C PHE A 473 12.76 -22.03 -4.26
N ILE A 474 13.19 -21.62 -3.06
CA ILE A 474 14.32 -22.20 -2.34
C ILE A 474 13.79 -22.87 -1.08
N PRO A 475 13.57 -24.20 -1.10
CA PRO A 475 12.92 -24.91 -0.01
C PRO A 475 13.65 -24.81 1.33
N SER A 476 14.99 -24.85 1.31
CA SER A 476 15.83 -24.79 2.51
C SER A 476 15.69 -23.48 3.29
N LEU A 477 15.32 -22.39 2.61
CA LEU A 477 15.09 -21.08 3.22
C LEU A 477 13.60 -20.72 3.29
N GLN A 478 12.70 -21.58 2.79
CA GLN A 478 11.30 -21.22 2.54
C GLN A 478 11.20 -19.84 1.87
N MET A 479 11.98 -19.65 0.81
CA MET A 479 12.14 -18.35 0.15
C MET A 479 11.57 -18.38 -1.25
N LEU A 480 10.62 -17.49 -1.51
CA LEU A 480 10.17 -17.16 -2.86
C LEU A 480 11.20 -16.25 -3.52
N VAL A 481 11.51 -16.49 -4.79
CA VAL A 481 12.48 -15.71 -5.55
C VAL A 481 11.81 -15.12 -6.79
N GLU A 482 11.95 -13.80 -6.98
CA GLU A 482 11.54 -13.08 -8.19
C GLU A 482 12.79 -12.54 -8.89
N VAL A 483 12.93 -12.79 -10.19
CA VAL A 483 14.08 -12.36 -11.01
C VAL A 483 13.65 -11.22 -11.93
N TYR A 484 14.29 -10.06 -11.79
CA TYR A 484 14.04 -8.91 -12.66
C TYR A 484 14.24 -9.29 -14.15
N PRO A 485 13.36 -8.87 -15.09
CA PRO A 485 12.34 -7.83 -14.95
C PRO A 485 10.95 -8.31 -14.51
N TYR A 486 10.82 -9.54 -14.02
CA TYR A 486 9.58 -9.97 -13.38
C TYR A 486 9.43 -9.34 -11.99
N ASP A 487 8.26 -8.77 -11.76
CA ASP A 487 7.83 -8.27 -10.46
C ASP A 487 6.31 -8.41 -10.39
N ARG A 488 5.81 -9.15 -9.41
CA ARG A 488 4.39 -9.47 -9.30
C ARG A 488 3.49 -8.25 -9.08
N LYS A 489 4.04 -7.14 -8.55
CA LYS A 489 3.31 -5.89 -8.27
C LYS A 489 3.53 -4.85 -9.36
N LEU A 490 4.64 -4.91 -10.10
CA LEU A 490 4.89 -4.09 -11.29
C LEU A 490 4.59 -4.92 -12.56
N ARG A 491 3.30 -5.27 -12.74
CA ARG A 491 2.85 -6.22 -13.76
C ARG A 491 3.23 -5.86 -15.21
N THR A 492 3.45 -4.57 -15.49
CA THR A 492 3.80 -4.04 -16.82
C THR A 492 5.32 -3.91 -17.03
N LEU A 493 6.14 -4.07 -15.99
CA LEU A 493 7.60 -3.85 -16.03
C LEU A 493 8.28 -4.68 -17.12
N GLY A 494 7.99 -5.98 -17.15
CA GLY A 494 8.58 -6.86 -18.16
C GLY A 494 8.20 -6.50 -19.60
N SER A 495 7.00 -5.96 -19.82
CA SER A 495 6.56 -5.50 -21.14
C SER A 495 7.22 -4.17 -21.52
N VAL A 496 7.39 -3.26 -20.56
CA VAL A 496 8.13 -1.99 -20.77
C VAL A 496 9.58 -2.27 -21.12
N VAL A 497 10.27 -3.14 -20.36
CA VAL A 497 11.64 -3.59 -20.66
C VAL A 497 11.70 -4.30 -22.01
N GLY A 498 10.63 -5.02 -22.38
CA GLY A 498 10.45 -5.64 -23.68
C GLY A 498 10.16 -4.70 -24.84
N GLY A 499 10.06 -3.38 -24.61
CA GLY A 499 9.87 -2.39 -25.66
C GLY A 499 8.42 -1.99 -25.95
N ALA A 500 7.45 -2.31 -25.09
CA ALA A 500 6.05 -1.92 -25.27
C ALA A 500 5.81 -0.39 -25.29
N VAL A 501 6.82 0.41 -24.96
CA VAL A 501 6.79 1.87 -24.93
C VAL A 501 7.05 2.54 -26.29
N GLN A 502 7.23 1.78 -27.38
CA GLN A 502 7.47 2.35 -28.72
C GLN A 502 6.43 3.40 -29.18
N GLY A 503 5.20 3.34 -28.65
CA GLY A 503 4.17 4.35 -28.93
C GLY A 503 4.54 5.78 -28.51
N ILE A 504 5.55 5.97 -27.65
CA ILE A 504 5.99 7.32 -27.21
C ILE A 504 7.06 7.91 -28.14
N GLU A 505 7.65 7.12 -29.05
CA GLU A 505 8.76 7.54 -29.93
C GLU A 505 8.44 8.83 -30.72
N PRO A 506 7.24 9.04 -31.29
CA PRO A 506 6.92 10.29 -31.98
C PRO A 506 7.06 11.53 -31.10
N SER A 507 6.71 11.43 -29.81
CA SER A 507 6.85 12.54 -28.85
C SER A 507 8.32 12.83 -28.51
N LEU A 508 9.18 11.82 -28.58
CA LEU A 508 10.62 11.98 -28.37
C LEU A 508 11.31 12.55 -29.60
N LEU A 509 10.98 12.04 -30.79
CA LEU A 509 11.56 12.51 -32.06
C LEU A 509 11.16 13.96 -32.36
N GLY A 510 9.94 14.37 -31.99
CA GLY A 510 9.50 15.76 -32.11
C GLY A 510 10.32 16.78 -31.30
N ARG A 511 11.21 16.32 -30.41
CA ARG A 511 12.14 17.16 -29.64
C ARG A 511 13.49 17.35 -30.32
N LEU A 512 13.78 16.58 -31.36
CA LEU A 512 14.95 16.76 -32.21
C LEU A 512 14.76 18.00 -33.10
N ARG A 513 15.82 18.39 -33.79
CA ARG A 513 15.76 19.48 -34.76
C ARG A 513 14.74 19.17 -35.88
N PRO A 514 14.13 20.18 -36.54
CA PRO A 514 13.26 19.92 -37.68
C PRO A 514 13.95 19.03 -38.73
N GLY A 515 13.31 17.91 -39.09
CA GLY A 515 13.86 16.89 -39.97
C GLY A 515 12.93 15.68 -40.10
N GLU A 516 13.29 14.73 -40.97
CA GLU A 516 12.57 13.48 -41.19
C GLU A 516 13.27 12.34 -40.45
N TRP A 517 12.93 12.19 -39.17
CA TRP A 517 13.59 11.25 -38.27
C TRP A 517 13.00 9.85 -38.32
N GLY A 518 13.86 8.85 -38.57
CA GLY A 518 13.57 7.44 -38.41
C GLY A 518 14.41 6.82 -37.27
N VAL A 519 13.85 5.86 -36.53
CA VAL A 519 14.58 5.19 -35.43
C VAL A 519 15.49 4.07 -35.97
N GLU A 520 16.79 4.17 -35.73
CA GLU A 520 17.79 3.14 -36.07
C GLU A 520 17.93 2.11 -34.94
N GLN A 521 18.06 2.58 -33.70
CA GLN A 521 18.36 1.74 -32.54
C GLN A 521 17.62 2.23 -31.29
N ARG A 522 17.32 1.27 -30.41
CA ARG A 522 16.57 1.46 -29.16
C ARG A 522 17.28 0.72 -28.05
N THR A 523 17.52 1.40 -26.94
CA THR A 523 18.13 0.80 -25.76
C THR A 523 17.33 1.18 -24.52
N ILE A 524 16.89 0.19 -23.75
CA ILE A 524 16.23 0.38 -22.46
C ILE A 524 17.14 -0.23 -21.39
N GLU A 525 17.65 0.63 -20.51
CA GLU A 525 18.55 0.25 -19.43
C GLU A 525 17.94 0.62 -18.09
N PRO A 526 17.86 -0.30 -17.13
CA PRO A 526 17.34 0.06 -15.83
C PRO A 526 18.36 0.91 -15.05
N THR A 527 17.89 2.01 -14.50
CA THR A 527 18.71 2.90 -13.64
C THR A 527 18.40 2.70 -12.16
N ARG A 528 17.15 2.33 -11.84
CA ARG A 528 16.73 2.04 -10.46
C ARG A 528 15.60 1.04 -10.44
N TYR A 529 15.68 0.04 -9.59
CA TYR A 529 14.59 -0.91 -9.36
C TYR A 529 14.30 -1.07 -7.86
N ARG A 530 13.07 -0.72 -7.46
CA ARG A 530 12.54 -0.93 -6.11
C ARG A 530 11.45 -1.98 -6.19
N THR A 531 11.75 -3.22 -5.80
CA THR A 531 10.78 -4.31 -5.89
C THR A 531 9.44 -3.94 -5.23
N GLU A 532 8.38 -4.20 -5.97
CA GLU A 532 6.99 -3.93 -5.64
C GLU A 532 6.59 -2.47 -5.43
N PHE A 533 7.49 -1.53 -5.74
CA PHE A 533 7.25 -0.10 -5.61
C PHE A 533 7.30 0.60 -6.96
N GLY A 534 8.38 0.41 -7.71
CA GLY A 534 8.55 1.03 -9.02
C GLY A 534 9.93 0.77 -9.62
N ALA A 535 10.06 1.04 -10.91
CA ALA A 535 11.33 1.00 -11.63
C ALA A 535 11.52 2.29 -12.43
N ALA A 536 12.75 2.78 -12.51
CA ALA A 536 13.17 3.83 -13.42
C ALA A 536 14.12 3.23 -14.46
N LEU A 537 13.83 3.47 -15.73
CA LEU A 537 14.57 2.95 -16.87
C LEU A 537 15.00 4.13 -17.74
N ARG A 538 16.25 4.15 -18.18
CA ARG A 538 16.74 5.06 -19.21
C ARG A 538 16.39 4.46 -20.57
N TYR A 539 15.68 5.23 -21.38
CA TYR A 539 15.33 4.87 -22.75
C TYR A 539 16.08 5.80 -23.71
N VAL A 540 16.91 5.20 -24.55
CA VAL A 540 17.75 5.89 -25.53
C VAL A 540 17.30 5.45 -26.92
N ILE A 541 17.04 6.44 -27.78
CA ILE A 541 16.71 6.25 -29.19
C ILE A 541 17.80 6.92 -30.00
N ARG A 542 18.43 6.16 -30.89
CA ARG A 542 19.27 6.70 -31.95
C ARG A 542 18.39 6.86 -33.19
N ALA A 543 18.23 8.08 -33.64
CA ALA A 543 17.40 8.43 -34.80
C ALA A 543 18.27 8.98 -35.92
N HIS A 544 17.91 8.70 -37.17
CA HIS A 544 18.56 9.18 -38.38
C HIS A 544 17.60 10.11 -39.14
N ASP A 545 18.08 11.32 -39.45
CA ASP A 545 17.37 12.26 -40.29
C ASP A 545 17.65 11.98 -41.77
N ALA A 546 16.60 11.66 -42.52
CA ALA A 546 16.70 11.40 -43.96
C ALA A 546 17.14 12.63 -44.77
N VAL A 547 16.92 13.85 -44.24
CA VAL A 547 17.21 15.10 -44.97
C VAL A 547 18.68 15.50 -44.84
N SER A 548 19.20 15.55 -43.61
CA SER A 548 20.59 15.94 -43.35
C SER A 548 21.58 14.77 -43.39
N ALA A 549 21.09 13.52 -43.45
CA ALA A 549 21.88 12.30 -43.30
C ALA A 549 22.71 12.27 -42.00
N THR A 550 22.17 12.87 -40.94
CA THR A 550 22.79 12.87 -39.61
C THR A 550 22.01 12.00 -38.63
N SER A 551 22.71 11.39 -37.68
CA SER A 551 22.08 10.66 -36.58
C SER A 551 22.15 11.48 -35.29
N GLU A 552 21.06 11.52 -34.53
CA GLU A 552 21.00 12.13 -33.20
C GLU A 552 20.49 11.11 -32.17
N GLU A 553 20.97 11.23 -30.93
CA GLU A 553 20.45 10.45 -29.80
C GLU A 553 19.48 11.29 -28.98
N VAL A 554 18.28 10.75 -28.74
CA VAL A 554 17.32 11.31 -27.78
C VAL A 554 17.14 10.37 -26.60
N ARG A 555 17.03 10.95 -25.40
CA ARG A 555 16.94 10.22 -24.13
C ARG A 555 15.71 10.65 -23.34
N CYS A 556 15.12 9.69 -22.64
CA CYS A 556 14.12 9.94 -21.61
C CYS A 556 14.20 8.89 -20.49
N TYR A 557 13.56 9.18 -19.37
CA TYR A 557 13.44 8.27 -18.23
C TYR A 557 12.00 7.76 -18.11
N LEU A 558 11.84 6.44 -18.09
CA LEU A 558 10.57 5.74 -17.91
C LEU A 558 10.43 5.33 -16.44
N LYS A 559 9.45 5.89 -15.73
CA LYS A 559 9.08 5.43 -14.39
C LYS A 559 7.86 4.52 -14.46
N VAL A 560 8.05 3.25 -14.14
CA VAL A 560 7.00 2.22 -14.10
C VAL A 560 6.42 2.14 -12.68
N TYR A 561 5.10 2.30 -12.58
CA TYR A 561 4.37 2.32 -11.30
C TYR A 561 3.54 1.06 -11.09
N ARG A 562 3.37 0.67 -9.82
CA ARG A 562 2.46 -0.43 -9.45
C ARG A 562 0.98 -0.04 -9.48
N ASN A 563 0.67 1.25 -9.47
CA ASN A 563 -0.66 1.84 -9.34
C ASN A 563 -0.73 3.18 -10.10
N ASP A 564 -1.84 3.87 -9.98
CA ASP A 564 -2.13 5.08 -10.78
C ASP A 564 -1.43 6.35 -10.25
N ARG A 565 -0.45 6.19 -9.34
CA ARG A 565 0.36 7.30 -8.80
C ARG A 565 1.08 8.07 -9.91
N GLY A 566 1.54 7.38 -10.97
CA GLY A 566 2.20 8.03 -12.09
C GLY A 566 1.31 9.05 -12.81
N ALA A 567 -0.01 8.82 -12.88
CA ALA A 567 -0.96 9.76 -13.45
C ALA A 567 -1.11 11.03 -12.59
N GLU A 568 -1.02 10.90 -11.27
CA GLU A 568 -1.01 12.03 -10.35
C GLU A 568 0.29 12.84 -10.47
N THR A 569 1.46 12.17 -10.45
CA THR A 569 2.76 12.83 -10.67
C THR A 569 2.80 13.56 -12.01
N PHE A 570 2.26 12.96 -13.08
CA PHE A 570 2.18 13.59 -14.40
C PHE A 570 1.42 14.92 -14.37
N ARG A 571 0.25 14.95 -13.72
CA ARG A 571 -0.57 16.17 -13.57
C ARG A 571 0.16 17.27 -12.77
N ILE A 572 0.83 16.89 -11.69
CA ILE A 572 1.64 17.83 -10.89
C ILE A 572 2.76 18.43 -11.75
N LEU A 573 3.55 17.57 -12.41
CA LEU A 573 4.64 18.02 -13.27
C LEU A 573 4.16 18.89 -14.44
N GLN A 574 2.99 18.60 -15.03
CA GLN A 574 2.41 19.44 -16.07
C GLN A 574 2.05 20.83 -15.54
N SER A 575 1.46 20.91 -14.33
CA SER A 575 1.14 22.20 -13.70
C SER A 575 2.38 23.03 -13.36
N LEU A 576 3.49 22.36 -13.00
CA LEU A 576 4.77 23.00 -12.67
C LEU A 576 5.62 23.34 -13.91
N SER A 577 5.34 22.70 -15.04
CA SER A 577 6.04 22.97 -16.32
C SER A 577 5.54 24.23 -17.02
N GLY A 578 4.40 24.78 -16.60
CA GLY A 578 3.91 26.09 -17.04
C GLY A 578 4.74 27.22 -16.42
N SER A 579 5.13 28.21 -17.21
CA SER A 579 5.73 29.43 -16.67
C SER A 579 4.74 30.09 -15.71
N GLY A 580 5.13 30.28 -14.45
CA GLY A 580 4.35 31.10 -13.52
C GLY A 580 4.17 32.53 -14.04
N PRO A 581 3.24 33.31 -13.47
CA PRO A 581 2.86 34.65 -13.97
C PRO A 581 4.04 35.60 -14.23
N ASP A 582 5.16 35.43 -13.51
CA ASP A 582 6.32 36.32 -13.54
C ASP A 582 7.60 35.70 -14.17
N GLY A 583 7.53 34.50 -14.73
CA GLY A 583 8.58 33.97 -15.62
C GLY A 583 9.94 33.59 -15.03
N LYS A 584 10.23 33.67 -13.72
CA LYS A 584 11.50 33.13 -13.15
C LYS A 584 11.35 32.57 -11.73
N ARG A 585 10.80 31.35 -11.59
CA ARG A 585 11.02 30.55 -10.36
C ARG A 585 12.52 30.26 -10.24
N PRO A 586 13.11 30.25 -9.03
CA PRO A 586 14.52 29.89 -8.84
C PRO A 586 14.79 28.39 -9.06
N TYR A 587 13.75 27.62 -9.35
CA TYR A 587 13.81 26.20 -9.69
C TYR A 587 12.94 25.86 -10.90
N SER A 588 13.19 24.68 -11.44
CA SER A 588 12.30 23.97 -12.36
C SER A 588 12.08 22.53 -11.86
N THR A 589 11.13 21.83 -12.47
CA THR A 589 10.97 20.38 -12.30
C THR A 589 11.29 19.66 -13.59
N VAL A 590 11.68 18.39 -13.50
CA VAL A 590 11.80 17.55 -14.69
C VAL A 590 10.52 17.60 -15.53
N LYS A 591 10.66 17.82 -16.84
CA LYS A 591 9.51 17.95 -17.72
C LYS A 591 8.88 16.59 -17.99
N PRO A 592 7.55 16.46 -17.84
CA PRO A 592 6.85 15.26 -18.21
C PRO A 592 6.63 15.22 -19.72
N ILE A 593 6.91 14.09 -20.35
CA ILE A 593 6.70 13.88 -21.79
C ILE A 593 5.30 13.33 -22.02
N VAL A 594 5.01 12.16 -21.44
CA VAL A 594 3.72 11.48 -21.58
C VAL A 594 3.51 10.49 -20.43
N TYR A 595 2.26 10.25 -20.04
CA TYR A 595 1.88 9.12 -19.20
C TYR A 595 1.09 8.09 -20.03
N VAL A 596 1.55 6.84 -20.02
CA VAL A 596 0.89 5.73 -20.71
C VAL A 596 0.16 4.89 -19.66
N ASP A 597 -1.17 4.99 -19.65
CA ASP A 597 -2.04 4.40 -18.62
C ASP A 597 -1.97 2.87 -18.61
N GLU A 598 -2.02 2.26 -19.80
CA GLU A 598 -1.99 0.80 -20.00
C GLU A 598 -0.70 0.17 -19.48
N LEU A 599 0.41 0.94 -19.52
CA LEU A 599 1.72 0.52 -19.04
C LEU A 599 2.02 1.04 -17.63
N ARG A 600 1.15 1.88 -17.06
CA ARG A 600 1.39 2.63 -15.82
C ARG A 600 2.77 3.27 -15.80
N THR A 601 3.15 3.90 -16.90
CA THR A 601 4.53 4.37 -17.13
C THR A 601 4.54 5.85 -17.46
N LEU A 602 5.31 6.63 -16.69
CA LEU A 602 5.56 8.04 -16.92
C LEU A 602 6.90 8.22 -17.64
N ALA A 603 6.89 8.84 -18.81
CA ALA A 603 8.09 9.26 -19.52
C ALA A 603 8.46 10.70 -19.11
N LEU A 604 9.71 10.89 -18.70
CA LEU A 604 10.28 12.15 -18.23
C LEU A 604 11.48 12.54 -19.09
N GLU A 605 11.71 13.83 -19.28
CA GLU A 605 12.98 14.31 -19.85
C GLU A 605 14.17 13.95 -18.94
N GLU A 606 15.37 13.95 -19.51
CA GLU A 606 16.60 13.91 -18.71
C GLU A 606 16.78 15.28 -18.02
N ALA A 607 16.97 15.28 -16.70
CA ALA A 607 17.20 16.50 -15.95
C ALA A 607 18.58 17.10 -16.31
N PRO A 608 18.67 18.41 -16.58
CA PRO A 608 19.95 19.03 -16.96
C PRO A 608 20.88 19.15 -15.74
N GLY A 609 22.19 19.01 -15.98
CA GLY A 609 23.22 19.33 -14.99
C GLY A 609 23.71 18.15 -14.16
N VAL A 610 24.29 18.46 -13.01
CA VAL A 610 24.93 17.51 -12.09
C VAL A 610 24.12 17.41 -10.80
N SER A 611 23.99 16.22 -10.22
CA SER A 611 23.25 16.05 -8.96
C SER A 611 23.97 16.72 -7.78
N LEU A 612 23.20 17.18 -6.80
CA LEU A 612 23.76 17.79 -5.58
C LEU A 612 24.64 16.79 -4.83
N THR A 613 24.32 15.49 -4.82
CA THR A 613 25.19 14.45 -4.24
C THR A 613 26.58 14.48 -4.85
N GLN A 614 26.68 14.53 -6.18
CA GLN A 614 27.97 14.56 -6.86
C GLN A 614 28.72 15.85 -6.56
N ILE A 615 28.03 17.01 -6.56
CA ILE A 615 28.63 18.30 -6.20
C ILE A 615 29.21 18.24 -4.77
N LEU A 616 28.45 17.76 -3.79
CA LEU A 616 28.90 17.62 -2.40
C LEU A 616 30.05 16.60 -2.23
N ALA A 617 30.17 15.63 -3.14
CA ALA A 617 31.24 14.65 -3.11
C ALA A 617 32.55 15.18 -3.75
N THR A 618 32.45 16.05 -4.76
CA THR A 618 33.60 16.49 -5.55
C THR A 618 34.06 17.92 -5.29
N ASN A 619 33.16 18.81 -4.88
CA ASN A 619 33.46 20.21 -4.59
C ASN A 619 33.75 20.38 -3.07
N PRO A 620 34.98 20.75 -2.66
CA PRO A 620 35.31 21.01 -1.26
C PRO A 620 34.54 22.17 -0.63
N ASP A 621 34.06 23.13 -1.45
CA ASP A 621 33.28 24.29 -1.01
C ASP A 621 32.04 24.49 -1.90
N PRO A 622 30.95 23.77 -1.64
CA PRO A 622 29.70 23.83 -2.41
C PRO A 622 28.76 24.95 -1.93
N SER A 623 29.30 26.01 -1.31
CA SER A 623 28.51 27.03 -0.61
C SER A 623 27.55 27.77 -1.54
N ASP A 624 27.98 28.13 -2.75
CA ASP A 624 27.15 28.86 -3.71
C ASP A 624 26.00 27.98 -4.25
N GLU A 625 26.29 26.71 -4.56
CA GLU A 625 25.29 25.73 -4.97
C GLU A 625 24.25 25.49 -3.88
N LEU A 626 24.67 25.36 -2.62
CA LEU A 626 23.76 25.19 -1.49
C LEU A 626 22.87 26.41 -1.27
N ARG A 627 23.37 27.62 -1.52
CA ARG A 627 22.53 28.82 -1.47
C ARG A 627 21.46 28.83 -2.55
N LEU A 628 21.80 28.40 -3.77
CA LEU A 628 20.83 28.24 -4.85
C LEU A 628 19.76 27.20 -4.51
N VAL A 629 20.18 26.06 -3.97
CA VAL A 629 19.26 24.99 -3.53
C VAL A 629 18.36 25.47 -2.39
N ALA A 630 18.89 26.17 -1.39
CA ALA A 630 18.10 26.73 -0.30
C ALA A 630 17.01 27.69 -0.79
N ARG A 631 17.35 28.59 -1.73
CA ARG A 631 16.38 29.51 -2.36
C ARG A 631 15.34 28.76 -3.18
N ALA A 632 15.73 27.72 -3.90
CA ALA A 632 14.83 26.86 -4.67
C ALA A 632 13.83 26.13 -3.77
N VAL A 633 14.30 25.53 -2.66
CA VAL A 633 13.44 24.83 -1.69
C VAL A 633 12.51 25.81 -0.99
N ALA A 634 13.02 26.96 -0.52
CA ALA A 634 12.20 28.01 0.09
C ALA A 634 11.11 28.54 -0.84
N ALA A 635 11.42 28.71 -2.13
CA ALA A 635 10.43 29.10 -3.12
C ALA A 635 9.41 27.99 -3.37
N PHE A 636 9.83 26.74 -3.47
CA PHE A 636 8.92 25.60 -3.65
C PHE A 636 7.94 25.47 -2.48
N ASN A 637 8.42 25.61 -1.25
CA ASN A 637 7.60 25.51 -0.03
C ASN A 637 6.67 26.71 0.20
N GLN A 638 6.69 27.72 -0.67
CA GLN A 638 5.81 28.90 -0.62
C GLN A 638 5.02 29.11 -1.92
N ASP A 639 5.20 28.23 -2.91
CA ASP A 639 4.51 28.32 -4.19
C ASP A 639 3.07 27.76 -4.07
N GLU A 640 2.23 28.03 -5.05
CA GLU A 640 0.83 27.56 -5.06
C GLU A 640 0.57 26.69 -6.29
N PHE A 641 0.24 25.42 -6.06
CA PHE A 641 -0.10 24.49 -7.13
C PHE A 641 -1.06 23.38 -6.62
N PRO A 642 -1.87 22.79 -7.51
CA PRO A 642 -2.99 21.93 -7.13
C PRO A 642 -2.55 20.53 -6.69
N ILE A 643 -1.90 20.43 -5.52
CA ILE A 643 -1.63 19.16 -4.86
C ILE A 643 -2.87 18.71 -4.07
N LYS A 644 -3.34 17.50 -4.35
CA LYS A 644 -4.49 16.89 -3.63
C LYS A 644 -4.07 16.17 -2.34
N ARG A 645 -2.87 15.58 -2.34
CA ARG A 645 -2.37 14.79 -1.22
C ARG A 645 -2.07 15.70 -0.03
N ARG A 646 -2.55 15.33 1.16
CA ARG A 646 -2.19 15.97 2.43
C ARG A 646 -1.41 15.00 3.28
N TYR A 647 -0.47 15.51 4.06
CA TYR A 647 0.32 14.75 5.00
C TYR A 647 0.30 15.49 6.34
N SER A 648 -0.38 14.90 7.32
CA SER A 648 -0.62 15.50 8.61
C SER A 648 0.54 15.28 9.58
N LEU A 649 0.56 16.02 10.69
CA LEU A 649 1.48 15.75 11.79
C LEU A 649 1.34 14.31 12.31
N ALA A 650 0.12 13.79 12.42
CA ALA A 650 -0.10 12.41 12.86
C ALA A 650 0.55 11.40 11.90
N ASP A 651 0.46 11.62 10.59
CA ASP A 651 1.13 10.77 9.59
C ASP A 651 2.66 10.84 9.73
N GLN A 652 3.20 12.05 9.96
CA GLN A 652 4.63 12.26 10.23
C GLN A 652 5.10 11.47 11.46
N LEU A 653 4.39 11.58 12.59
CA LEU A 653 4.77 10.90 13.83
C LEU A 653 4.74 9.38 13.66
N VAL A 654 3.80 8.84 12.90
CA VAL A 654 3.73 7.40 12.57
C VAL A 654 4.97 6.94 11.78
N GLU A 655 5.51 7.74 10.85
CA GLU A 655 6.74 7.38 10.12
C GLU A 655 7.98 7.48 11.02
N VAL A 656 8.04 8.45 11.93
CA VAL A 656 9.09 8.55 12.96
C VAL A 656 9.06 7.33 13.89
N GLU A 657 7.88 6.91 14.36
CA GLU A 657 7.72 5.72 15.20
C GLU A 657 8.19 4.45 14.48
N LYS A 658 7.82 4.27 13.20
CA LYS A 658 8.28 3.14 12.38
C LYS A 658 9.80 3.16 12.18
N ALA A 659 10.37 4.34 11.95
CA ALA A 659 11.82 4.50 11.82
C ALA A 659 12.53 4.16 13.13
N SER A 660 12.05 4.71 14.26
CA SER A 660 12.50 4.43 15.62
C SER A 660 12.48 2.92 15.90
N ALA A 661 11.34 2.26 15.76
CA ALA A 661 11.20 0.82 15.99
C ALA A 661 12.17 -0.01 15.13
N LEU A 662 12.38 0.38 13.86
CA LEU A 662 13.29 -0.32 12.98
C LEU A 662 14.76 -0.17 13.41
N VAL A 663 15.17 1.04 13.80
CA VAL A 663 16.53 1.31 14.26
C VAL A 663 16.79 0.63 15.60
N GLN A 664 15.83 0.66 16.54
CA GLN A 664 15.94 -0.03 17.84
C GLN A 664 16.07 -1.55 17.71
N TRP A 665 15.45 -2.13 16.67
CA TRP A 665 15.58 -3.54 16.34
C TRP A 665 16.93 -3.85 15.68
N ALA A 666 17.36 -3.02 14.73
CA ALA A 666 18.60 -3.23 13.97
C ALA A 666 19.88 -2.95 14.79
N CYS A 667 19.85 -1.93 15.65
CA CYS A 667 20.98 -1.48 16.48
C CYS A 667 20.56 -1.39 17.95
N PRO A 668 20.51 -2.50 18.70
CA PRO A 668 20.14 -2.49 20.12
C PRO A 668 20.99 -1.54 20.98
N GLN A 669 22.24 -1.28 20.59
CA GLN A 669 23.17 -0.41 21.31
C GLN A 669 22.77 1.08 21.31
N VAL A 670 21.94 1.54 20.38
CA VAL A 670 21.44 2.94 20.34
C VAL A 670 19.98 3.05 20.78
N ARG A 671 19.40 1.98 21.35
CA ARG A 671 17.96 1.91 21.65
C ARG A 671 17.48 3.04 22.55
N GLU A 672 18.20 3.29 23.64
CA GLU A 672 17.85 4.34 24.60
C GLU A 672 17.91 5.73 23.97
N ALA A 673 18.98 6.03 23.23
CA ALA A 673 19.14 7.29 22.50
C ALA A 673 18.01 7.50 21.48
N VAL A 674 17.66 6.47 20.70
CA VAL A 674 16.56 6.51 19.74
C VAL A 674 15.21 6.74 20.43
N GLN A 675 14.98 6.13 21.59
CA GLN A 675 13.75 6.34 22.35
C GLN A 675 13.63 7.78 22.81
N VAL A 676 14.70 8.37 23.37
CA VAL A 676 14.73 9.79 23.78
C VAL A 676 14.44 10.72 22.61
N ILE A 677 15.05 10.47 21.44
CA ILE A 677 14.78 11.25 20.23
C ILE A 677 13.32 11.13 19.83
N SER A 678 12.80 9.91 19.77
CA SER A 678 11.41 9.63 19.40
C SER A 678 10.43 10.35 20.33
N ASP A 679 10.64 10.27 21.65
CA ASP A 679 9.78 10.91 22.66
C ASP A 679 9.84 12.44 22.59
N SER A 680 11.02 13.00 22.29
CA SER A 680 11.18 14.45 22.11
C SER A 680 10.45 14.95 20.86
N VAL A 681 10.53 14.20 19.76
CA VAL A 681 9.85 14.54 18.51
C VAL A 681 8.33 14.39 18.64
N THR A 682 7.84 13.29 19.24
CA THR A 682 6.40 13.06 19.42
C THR A 682 5.76 14.00 20.44
N GLY A 683 6.50 14.38 21.48
CA GLY A 683 6.01 15.29 22.52
C GLY A 683 6.17 16.78 22.20
N GLY A 684 7.09 17.16 21.31
CA GLY A 684 7.48 18.56 21.08
C GLY A 684 7.09 19.16 19.73
N LEU A 685 6.68 18.35 18.74
CA LEU A 685 6.24 18.88 17.44
C LEU A 685 4.79 19.36 17.50
N ASP A 686 4.59 20.63 17.16
CA ASP A 686 3.28 21.23 16.93
C ASP A 686 2.91 21.25 15.44
N GLU A 687 1.61 21.22 15.14
CA GLU A 687 1.09 21.23 13.76
C GLU A 687 1.39 22.57 13.06
N GLY A 688 2.09 22.50 11.92
CA GLY A 688 2.36 23.65 11.06
C GLY A 688 1.30 23.84 9.98
N GLY A 689 1.24 25.06 9.42
CA GLY A 689 0.36 25.35 8.29
C GLY A 689 0.75 24.54 7.04
N PRO A 690 -0.21 23.93 6.33
CA PRO A 690 0.10 23.07 5.19
C PRO A 690 0.59 23.89 4.00
N ALA A 691 1.75 23.54 3.48
CA ALA A 691 2.36 24.12 2.29
C ALA A 691 2.88 23.00 1.36
N PRO A 692 3.16 23.30 0.08
CA PRO A 692 3.71 22.29 -0.80
C PRO A 692 5.08 21.78 -0.34
N ILE A 693 5.20 20.46 -0.29
CA ILE A 693 6.47 19.78 -0.06
C ILE A 693 6.73 18.78 -1.18
N HIS A 694 8.00 18.52 -1.45
CA HIS A 694 8.48 17.46 -2.31
C HIS A 694 8.22 16.09 -1.67
N GLY A 695 8.44 15.95 -0.36
CA GLY A 695 8.12 14.76 0.44
C GLY A 695 9.08 13.58 0.32
N ASP A 696 10.19 13.75 -0.43
CA ASP A 696 11.32 12.80 -0.49
C ASP A 696 12.58 13.58 -0.96
N LEU A 697 12.78 14.79 -0.42
CA LEU A 697 13.84 15.69 -0.83
C LEU A 697 15.18 15.21 -0.29
N LYS A 698 16.06 14.81 -1.20
CA LYS A 698 17.43 14.38 -0.90
C LYS A 698 18.39 14.87 -1.98
N PRO A 699 19.71 14.88 -1.75
CA PRO A 699 20.68 15.41 -2.70
C PRO A 699 20.61 14.77 -4.10
N ASP A 700 20.26 13.48 -4.21
CA ASP A 700 20.09 12.79 -5.50
C ASP A 700 18.91 13.30 -6.34
N HIS A 701 17.97 14.02 -5.73
CA HIS A 701 16.75 14.53 -6.37
C HIS A 701 16.87 15.99 -6.81
N ILE A 702 18.07 16.57 -6.68
CA ILE A 702 18.34 17.98 -6.95
C ILE A 702 19.48 18.05 -7.96
N PHE A 703 19.24 18.68 -9.10
CA PHE A 703 20.23 18.85 -10.16
C PHE A 703 20.53 20.33 -10.36
N LEU A 704 21.80 20.65 -10.62
CA LEU A 704 22.25 22.01 -10.87
C LEU A 704 22.90 22.13 -12.26
N SER A 705 22.44 23.12 -13.03
CA SER A 705 23.01 23.48 -14.33
C SER A 705 22.99 24.99 -14.50
N ASN A 706 24.16 25.59 -14.79
CA ASN A 706 24.30 27.04 -15.05
C ASN A 706 23.61 27.93 -13.98
N GLY A 707 23.75 27.57 -12.69
CA GLY A 707 23.14 28.29 -11.58
C GLY A 707 21.63 28.08 -11.42
N HIS A 708 21.02 27.14 -12.15
CA HIS A 708 19.59 26.80 -12.05
C HIS A 708 19.38 25.44 -11.39
N VAL A 709 18.39 25.36 -10.50
CA VAL A 709 18.05 24.15 -9.73
C VAL A 709 16.89 23.41 -10.41
N THR A 710 17.03 22.11 -10.60
CA THR A 710 15.96 21.24 -11.11
C THR A 710 15.62 20.16 -10.08
N PHE A 711 14.35 20.07 -9.69
CA PHE A 711 13.84 18.99 -8.84
C PHE A 711 13.34 17.81 -9.69
N ILE A 712 13.65 16.60 -9.23
CA ILE A 712 13.14 15.35 -9.83
C ILE A 712 12.45 14.50 -8.77
N ASP A 713 11.61 13.54 -9.18
CA ASP A 713 10.96 12.56 -8.28
C ASP A 713 9.88 13.13 -7.33
N LEU A 714 8.93 13.90 -7.89
CA LEU A 714 7.75 14.43 -7.17
C LEU A 714 6.65 13.39 -6.87
N ASP A 715 6.98 12.11 -6.77
CA ASP A 715 5.99 11.04 -6.50
C ASP A 715 5.34 11.15 -5.12
N TRP A 716 6.01 11.85 -4.21
CA TRP A 716 5.61 12.06 -2.82
C TRP A 716 5.16 13.49 -2.53
N ALA A 717 5.03 14.34 -3.55
CA ALA A 717 4.59 15.71 -3.36
C ALA A 717 3.22 15.75 -2.66
N ALA A 718 3.14 16.60 -1.63
CA ALA A 718 2.00 16.69 -0.72
C ALA A 718 1.87 18.13 -0.18
N LEU A 719 0.72 18.46 0.38
CA LEU A 719 0.56 19.59 1.30
C LEU A 719 0.84 19.10 2.72
N ALA A 720 1.86 19.65 3.36
CA ALA A 720 2.34 19.24 4.68
C ALA A 720 3.08 20.38 5.38
N ASP A 721 3.70 20.10 6.53
CA ASP A 721 4.60 21.07 7.14
C ASP A 721 5.79 21.39 6.21
N PRO A 722 6.00 22.66 5.83
CA PRO A 722 7.10 23.07 4.94
C PRO A 722 8.49 22.80 5.50
N LEU A 723 8.64 22.52 6.80
CA LEU A 723 9.92 22.16 7.40
C LEU A 723 10.38 20.73 7.10
N LEU A 724 9.51 19.86 6.58
CA LEU A 724 9.86 18.47 6.29
C LEU A 724 10.96 18.34 5.23
N ASP A 725 10.82 19.04 4.10
CA ASP A 725 11.81 19.01 3.02
C ASP A 725 13.20 19.51 3.44
N PRO A 726 13.35 20.73 4.00
CA PRO A 726 14.66 21.23 4.42
C PRO A 726 15.26 20.39 5.56
N ALA A 727 14.45 19.85 6.47
CA ALA A 727 14.94 18.94 7.52
C ALA A 727 15.43 17.61 6.94
N GLN A 728 14.72 17.05 5.95
CA GLN A 728 15.13 15.84 5.26
C GLN A 728 16.42 16.05 4.48
N LEU A 729 16.54 17.13 3.71
CA LEU A 729 17.76 17.44 2.97
C LEU A 729 18.95 17.65 3.92
N PHE A 730 18.75 18.41 5.02
CA PHE A 730 19.74 18.57 6.07
C PHE A 730 20.17 17.21 6.65
N ALA A 731 19.22 16.34 7.01
CA ALA A 731 19.51 15.02 7.57
C ALA A 731 20.30 14.12 6.60
N TYR A 732 20.03 14.18 5.30
CA TYR A 732 20.81 13.44 4.29
C TYR A 732 22.26 13.94 4.19
N ILE A 733 22.48 15.26 4.25
CA ILE A 733 23.81 15.88 4.21
C ILE A 733 24.58 15.58 5.49
N THR A 734 24.00 15.88 6.65
CA THR A 734 24.60 15.67 7.98
C THR A 734 24.82 14.19 8.28
N GLY A 735 23.88 13.33 7.88
CA GLY A 735 24.00 11.87 7.98
C GLY A 735 24.93 11.24 6.94
N ARG A 736 25.52 12.05 6.03
CA ARG A 736 26.53 11.65 5.04
C ARG A 736 26.11 10.49 4.13
N VAL A 737 24.82 10.37 3.83
CA VAL A 737 24.31 9.30 2.95
C VAL A 737 24.83 9.55 1.53
N GLY A 738 25.63 8.61 1.01
CA GLY A 738 26.28 8.75 -0.30
C GLY A 738 27.51 9.67 -0.29
N LEU A 739 27.96 10.13 0.89
CA LEU A 739 29.07 11.08 1.08
C LEU A 739 30.16 10.50 2.00
N ASP A 740 30.38 9.18 1.91
CA ASP A 740 31.30 8.44 2.78
C ASP A 740 32.76 8.94 2.69
N SER A 741 33.17 9.42 1.52
CA SER A 741 34.50 10.01 1.28
C SER A 741 34.60 11.48 1.68
N THR A 742 33.48 12.18 1.87
CA THR A 742 33.48 13.62 2.21
C THR A 742 33.70 13.81 3.70
N PRO A 743 34.66 14.66 4.14
CA PRO A 743 34.90 14.93 5.56
C PRO A 743 33.65 15.42 6.30
N MET A 744 33.46 14.96 7.53
CA MET A 744 32.31 15.35 8.37
C MET A 744 32.25 16.87 8.62
N THR A 745 33.40 17.54 8.70
CA THR A 745 33.47 19.00 8.83
C THR A 745 32.85 19.70 7.62
N HIS A 746 33.08 19.20 6.41
CA HIS A 746 32.54 19.78 5.19
C HIS A 746 31.02 19.59 5.12
N THR A 747 30.51 18.41 5.47
CA THR A 747 29.05 18.16 5.44
C THR A 747 28.32 18.96 6.52
N LYS A 748 28.93 19.18 7.69
CA LYS A 748 28.38 20.08 8.72
C LYS A 748 28.29 21.53 8.23
N ILE A 749 29.36 22.04 7.60
CA ILE A 749 29.37 23.39 7.00
C ILE A 749 28.32 23.49 5.90
N ALA A 750 28.21 22.48 5.04
CA ALA A 750 27.22 22.42 3.98
C ALA A 750 25.77 22.47 4.51
N GLY A 751 25.47 21.65 5.52
CA GLY A 751 24.17 21.66 6.20
C GLY A 751 23.84 23.03 6.79
N ALA A 752 24.79 23.64 7.52
CA ALA A 752 24.62 24.96 8.10
C ALA A 752 24.41 26.05 7.02
N THR A 753 25.21 26.05 5.95
CA THR A 753 25.07 27.00 4.84
C THR A 753 23.69 26.91 4.18
N PHE A 754 23.18 25.69 3.94
CA PHE A 754 21.85 25.48 3.40
C PHE A 754 20.76 26.00 4.34
N VAL A 755 20.82 25.64 5.63
CA VAL A 755 19.82 26.03 6.62
C VAL A 755 19.78 27.55 6.82
N GLU A 756 20.94 28.19 7.00
CA GLU A 756 21.01 29.64 7.17
C GLU A 756 20.49 30.38 5.94
N GLU A 757 20.77 29.89 4.74
CA GLU A 757 20.22 30.50 3.53
C GLU A 757 18.71 30.27 3.41
N TYR A 758 18.20 29.07 3.72
CA TYR A 758 16.78 28.75 3.64
C TYR A 758 15.95 29.68 4.53
N PHE A 759 16.37 29.86 5.78
CA PHE A 759 15.69 30.74 6.74
C PHE A 759 15.77 32.24 6.41
N ARG A 760 16.57 32.67 5.43
CA ARG A 760 16.50 34.05 4.90
C ARG A 760 15.27 34.29 4.01
N PHE A 761 14.67 33.23 3.49
CA PHE A 761 13.57 33.30 2.51
C PHE A 761 12.24 32.75 3.02
N VAL A 762 12.18 32.25 4.26
CA VAL A 762 10.95 31.73 4.88
C VAL A 762 10.68 32.42 6.23
N PRO A 763 9.47 32.29 6.80
CA PRO A 763 9.16 32.91 8.09
C PRO A 763 10.09 32.47 9.22
N ASN A 764 10.68 33.45 9.93
CA ASN A 764 11.55 33.19 11.09
C ASN A 764 10.87 32.40 12.21
N SER A 765 9.54 32.45 12.31
CA SER A 765 8.75 31.67 13.28
C SER A 765 8.91 30.16 13.10
N TRP A 766 9.22 29.69 11.88
CA TRP A 766 9.42 28.27 11.59
C TRP A 766 10.69 27.73 12.26
N ARG A 767 11.70 28.57 12.51
CA ARG A 767 13.01 28.15 13.03
C ARG A 767 12.93 27.42 14.37
N ARG A 768 11.96 27.78 15.23
CA ARG A 768 11.77 27.17 16.55
C ARG A 768 11.44 25.67 16.50
N ARG A 769 10.78 25.21 15.43
CA ARG A 769 10.37 23.80 15.29
C ARG A 769 11.36 22.98 14.48
N PHE A 770 12.35 23.63 13.85
CA PHE A 770 13.23 23.00 12.87
C PHE A 770 14.10 21.90 13.47
N SER A 771 14.66 22.10 14.66
CA SER A 771 15.54 21.11 15.30
C SER A 771 14.83 19.77 15.55
N LEU A 772 13.55 19.79 15.96
CA LEU A 772 12.76 18.57 16.12
C LEU A 772 12.43 17.90 14.78
N HIS A 773 12.17 18.67 13.72
CA HIS A 773 12.05 18.10 12.38
C HIS A 773 13.36 17.46 11.91
N CYS A 774 14.52 18.09 12.16
CA CYS A 774 15.83 17.53 11.86
C CYS A 774 16.08 16.22 12.61
N ALA A 775 15.76 16.17 13.91
CA ALA A 775 15.91 14.97 14.73
C ALA A 775 15.05 13.80 14.21
N GLY A 776 13.78 14.06 13.86
CA GLY A 776 12.89 13.08 13.22
C GLY A 776 13.41 12.61 11.86
N ALA A 777 13.87 13.55 11.01
CA ALA A 777 14.44 13.23 9.71
C ALA A 777 15.74 12.40 9.81
N LEU A 778 16.58 12.65 10.82
CA LEU A 778 17.78 11.85 11.09
C LEU A 778 17.42 10.41 11.51
N LEU A 779 16.35 10.20 12.29
CA LEU A 779 15.83 8.85 12.56
C LEU A 779 15.39 8.14 11.27
N GLU A 780 14.69 8.82 10.38
CA GLU A 780 14.30 8.27 9.09
C GLU A 780 15.51 7.94 8.20
N VAL A 781 16.55 8.79 8.22
CA VAL A 781 17.83 8.54 7.53
C VAL A 781 18.53 7.30 8.10
N ALA A 782 18.58 7.14 9.42
CA ALA A 782 19.14 5.95 10.09
C ALA A 782 18.38 4.67 9.69
N ALA A 783 17.05 4.71 9.70
CA ALA A 783 16.22 3.62 9.20
C ALA A 783 16.49 3.34 7.70
N GLY A 784 16.70 4.39 6.91
CA GLY A 784 17.06 4.31 5.49
C GLY A 784 18.40 3.63 5.24
N ILE A 785 19.43 3.95 6.04
CA ILE A 785 20.77 3.34 5.99
C ILE A 785 20.66 1.82 6.18
N PHE A 786 19.89 1.38 7.19
CA PHE A 786 19.60 -0.03 7.39
C PHE A 786 18.82 -0.64 6.22
N ARG A 787 17.73 -0.01 5.77
CA ARG A 787 16.92 -0.53 4.64
C ARG A 787 17.71 -0.66 3.34
N ARG A 788 18.72 0.19 3.11
CA ARG A 788 19.61 0.13 1.94
C ARG A 788 20.81 -0.81 2.13
N GLN A 789 20.94 -1.44 3.30
CA GLN A 789 22.05 -2.33 3.63
C GLN A 789 23.40 -1.68 3.31
N GLU A 790 23.55 -0.40 3.68
CA GLU A 790 24.79 0.32 3.39
C GLU A 790 25.99 -0.36 4.05
N SER A 791 27.16 -0.24 3.45
CA SER A 791 28.40 -0.73 4.07
C SER A 791 28.58 -0.08 5.44
N ARG A 792 28.89 -0.91 6.45
CA ARG A 792 29.09 -0.44 7.83
C ARG A 792 27.87 0.34 8.37
N TRP A 793 26.67 -0.12 7.99
CA TRP A 793 25.41 0.49 8.44
C TRP A 793 25.30 0.62 9.97
N PRO A 794 25.81 -0.29 10.84
CA PRO A 794 25.71 -0.10 12.29
C PRO A 794 26.46 1.15 12.75
N GLU A 795 27.70 1.33 12.29
CA GLU A 795 28.51 2.51 12.65
C GLU A 795 27.97 3.80 12.05
N LYS A 796 27.40 3.74 10.84
CA LYS A 796 26.72 4.89 10.23
C LYS A 796 25.48 5.30 11.03
N ILE A 797 24.66 4.33 11.44
CA ILE A 797 23.49 4.58 12.28
C ILE A 797 23.89 5.25 13.58
N THR A 798 24.89 4.73 14.30
CA THR A 798 25.35 5.33 15.56
C THR A 798 25.70 6.81 15.38
N LYS A 799 26.45 7.17 14.34
CA LYS A 799 26.81 8.57 14.05
C LYS A 799 25.61 9.46 13.72
N VAL A 800 24.62 8.91 13.00
CA VAL A 800 23.38 9.64 12.67
C VAL A 800 22.54 9.86 13.93
N ILE A 801 22.48 8.89 14.84
CA ILE A 801 21.79 9.03 16.12
C ILE A 801 22.49 10.05 17.02
N GLU A 802 23.82 10.06 17.08
CA GLU A 802 24.59 11.09 17.79
C GLU A 802 24.27 12.50 17.25
N ALA A 803 24.17 12.66 15.93
CA ALA A 803 23.75 13.92 15.32
C ALA A 803 22.32 14.30 15.71
N ALA A 804 21.38 13.35 15.75
CA ALA A 804 20.00 13.61 16.15
C ALA A 804 19.88 14.05 17.62
N GLN A 805 20.67 13.47 18.53
CA GLN A 805 20.72 13.89 19.94
C GLN A 805 21.25 15.32 20.09
N HIS A 806 22.22 15.72 19.25
CA HIS A 806 22.75 17.07 19.25
C HIS A 806 21.69 18.11 18.85
N GLU A 807 20.88 17.82 17.82
CA GLU A 807 19.79 18.72 17.41
C GLU A 807 18.75 18.94 18.51
N ILE A 808 18.46 17.92 19.34
CA ILE A 808 17.54 18.06 20.47
C ILE A 808 18.17 18.84 21.64
N SER A 809 19.49 18.74 21.82
CA SER A 809 20.18 19.37 22.94
C SER A 809 20.48 20.86 22.70
N GLU A 810 20.60 21.29 21.44
CA GLU A 810 20.88 22.67 21.04
C GLU A 810 19.65 23.46 20.55
N GLY A 811 18.52 22.79 20.30
CA GLY A 811 17.24 23.40 19.95
C GLY A 811 16.46 23.88 21.16
#